data_AF-A0A1C6KQJ7-F1
#
_entry.id   AF-A0A1C6KQJ7-F1
#
_cell.length_a   1.000
_cell.length_b   1.000
_cell.length_c   1.000
_cell.angle_alpha   90.00
_cell.angle_beta   90.00
_cell.angle_gamma   90.00
#
_symmetry.space_group_name_H-M   'P 1'
#
loop_
_entity.id
_entity.type
_entity.pdbx_description
1 polymer ?
#
loop_
_entity_poly.entity_id
_entity_poly.type
_entity_poly.pdbx_seq_one_letter_code
_entity_poly.pdbx_strand_id
1 'polypeptide(L)'
;MQNVTQKYQEAIKSYDRKFLIKAVFCQPIVGAAPDETGQRPVQEVAVLTGADNLVSMTLEEAAAADDHISMGSFCSTKLTAELIDAPKDIDYDNVMIKAYSGLLIEDETYEYVPLGTFYITEVSTKNDYKNLTLTAYDGACLLEEPFAIDEGYPMSIEELVRQIAADKALSLHPDNVYKEYLLPTFKEGYTCRQMLGFAAGLMGCNVKFDRLGRLQFYWYQEPALQTTIDRQNQYLHEFIPSTVSPVTVTSLICSDGERTYTRGKGTSGLELSFENPYMTETFMETIWQERVADMDTAETITTLQVAYSGAPDTEHILTGTYNQSLAAFRCTDLTNVHPGTLMEMTYELEQIPYSRNMMVESVDEEKSQFTFTLEETDEDQEELNLPEDLTARFTITRQWLVTAGDLASIEKNDLLKVSGQGVLIVSMIDREAGELYLTDTSKDPIYGMAGGTEMTLIKQKVNDYRICYLPGELKWRGNPALEAGDIIMAEKADGSCENFYIMTQNLRLSGGLSSQLAAKGENETSANFSSAGDGPTDKKLTRVYTSLQETILKATNRITGQSGGHVVINENDSGPAEILIMDTDDIRTAKKVWRWNQGGLGYSRNGYNGPYGTAVTQDGEIVGSYIQAESIAGSKLKIDSQVIEKIVAGINAGEQKINSASLDIDSEDISEAIKMQVSQSGGTNKICNSVGAYDLQGWICSGEVKRLNGEDQKINLISGRAFSLSAGTTLESDMSAAPIRLTAGLSYTLSAVIKHNDCYGSLQLISGSGTILAQIDAGGSGEGWQKYESSFSVTESDIAGLFTIKLTSENGSFVVGDLLLNEGSQTTWSAYPGEVDSTTLTMSQFGITIRQENAQTKTVIDSAGTRVINIENEDTDQTEDVAAEYTKDGVEAKSLIAREQIAAGRVRMISLSDKQMAAWIINSDSEVDL
;
A
#
# COMPACT_ATOMS: atom_id res chain seq x y z
N MET A 1 31.85 8.55 6.61
CA MET A 1 32.66 7.50 7.28
C MET A 1 34.20 7.77 7.21
N GLN A 2 34.68 8.97 7.55
CA GLN A 2 36.14 9.28 7.50
C GLN A 2 36.86 9.23 8.87
N ASN A 3 36.21 8.79 9.95
CA ASN A 3 36.68 9.03 11.33
C ASN A 3 37.07 7.77 12.11
N VAL A 4 37.69 6.77 11.48
CA VAL A 4 38.37 5.69 12.24
C VAL A 4 39.81 5.57 11.81
N THR A 5 40.73 5.56 12.77
CA THR A 5 42.17 5.50 12.49
C THR A 5 42.59 4.10 12.05
N GLN A 6 43.78 3.98 11.44
CA GLN A 6 44.37 2.67 11.16
C GLN A 6 44.57 1.85 12.45
N LYS A 7 44.86 2.49 13.58
CA LYS A 7 44.97 1.83 14.89
C LYS A 7 43.65 1.20 15.32
N TYR A 8 42.54 1.91 15.12
CA TYR A 8 41.21 1.36 15.35
C TYR A 8 40.98 0.11 14.49
N GLN A 9 41.40 0.14 13.22
CA GLN A 9 41.26 -0.99 12.29
C GLN A 9 42.13 -2.21 12.67
N GLU A 10 43.30 -2.00 13.25
CA GLU A 10 44.14 -3.09 13.76
C GLU A 10 43.57 -3.66 15.07
N ALA A 11 43.13 -2.78 15.97
CA ALA A 11 42.47 -3.17 17.21
C ALA A 11 41.17 -3.95 16.93
N ILE A 12 40.34 -3.49 15.98
CA ILE A 12 39.11 -4.15 15.52
C ILE A 12 39.39 -5.41 14.68
N LYS A 13 40.64 -5.89 14.57
CA LYS A 13 40.93 -7.25 14.07
C LYS A 13 41.39 -8.18 15.18
N SER A 14 41.85 -7.64 16.32
CA SER A 14 42.31 -8.43 17.47
C SER A 14 41.18 -9.26 18.10
N TYR A 15 41.53 -10.31 18.86
CA TYR A 15 40.55 -11.15 19.54
C TYR A 15 40.10 -10.61 20.91
N ASP A 16 40.89 -9.72 21.53
CA ASP A 16 40.70 -9.18 22.90
C ASP A 16 40.30 -7.69 22.88
N ARG A 17 39.34 -7.34 22.03
CA ARG A 17 38.84 -5.97 21.87
C ARG A 17 38.06 -5.54 23.09
N LYS A 18 38.34 -4.34 23.61
CA LYS A 18 37.64 -3.79 24.77
C LYS A 18 36.84 -2.57 24.36
N PHE A 19 35.52 -2.67 24.51
CA PHE A 19 34.59 -1.59 24.20
C PHE A 19 34.14 -0.87 25.47
N LEU A 20 33.96 0.44 25.36
CA LEU A 20 33.34 1.29 26.37
C LEU A 20 32.16 2.03 25.75
N ILE A 21 30.98 1.85 26.34
CA ILE A 21 29.79 2.62 25.96
C ILE A 21 29.82 4.00 26.59
N LYS A 22 29.40 5.02 25.85
CA LYS A 22 29.27 6.39 26.31
C LYS A 22 27.99 7.02 25.77
N ALA A 23 27.21 7.65 26.65
CA ALA A 23 26.04 8.44 26.32
C ALA A 23 26.22 9.86 26.87
N VAL A 24 26.05 10.86 26.01
CA VAL A 24 26.06 12.28 26.40
C VAL A 24 24.63 12.79 26.33
N PHE A 25 24.09 13.22 27.48
CA PHE A 25 22.76 13.80 27.60
C PHE A 25 22.86 15.30 27.37
N CYS A 26 22.09 15.82 26.41
CA CYS A 26 22.14 17.23 26.04
C CYS A 26 20.73 17.85 26.01
N GLN A 27 20.66 19.18 26.16
CA GLN A 27 19.45 19.97 25.94
C GLN A 27 19.70 21.08 24.92
N PRO A 28 18.73 21.43 24.07
CA PRO A 28 18.82 22.61 23.21
C PRO A 28 19.02 23.89 24.02
N ILE A 29 19.95 24.76 23.59
CA ILE A 29 20.12 26.07 24.23
C ILE A 29 18.97 26.99 23.80
N VAL A 30 18.12 27.36 24.76
CA VAL A 30 16.94 28.20 24.52
C VAL A 30 17.37 29.56 23.93
N GLY A 31 16.83 29.90 22.76
CA GLY A 31 17.06 31.18 22.08
C GLY A 31 18.37 31.28 21.28
N ALA A 32 19.17 30.21 21.21
CA ALA A 32 20.34 30.18 20.35
C ALA A 32 19.91 29.96 18.88
N ALA A 33 20.46 30.79 17.98
CA ALA A 33 20.33 30.56 16.55
C ALA A 33 21.02 29.25 16.15
N PRO A 34 20.52 28.55 15.11
CA PRO A 34 21.26 27.47 14.48
C PRO A 34 22.67 27.94 14.08
N ASP A 35 23.66 27.07 14.21
CA ASP A 35 25.01 27.34 13.72
C ASP A 35 25.07 27.30 12.17
N GLU A 36 26.26 27.49 11.60
CA GLU A 36 26.48 27.47 10.14
C GLU A 36 26.10 26.13 9.47
N THR A 37 25.88 25.07 10.26
CA THR A 37 25.42 23.76 9.79
C THR A 37 23.92 23.52 10.01
N GLY A 38 23.19 24.54 10.47
CA GLY A 38 21.76 24.47 10.78
C GLY A 38 21.44 23.77 12.10
N GLN A 39 22.45 23.40 12.90
CA GLN A 39 22.25 22.69 14.16
C GLN A 39 22.08 23.70 15.30
N ARG A 40 21.00 23.58 16.08
CA ARG A 40 20.89 24.40 17.30
C ARG A 40 21.94 23.94 18.30
N PRO A 41 22.77 24.83 18.85
CA PRO A 41 23.76 24.42 19.82
C PRO A 41 23.08 23.84 21.05
N VAL A 42 23.64 22.76 21.55
CA VAL A 42 23.14 22.00 22.70
C VAL A 42 24.08 22.14 23.88
N GLN A 43 23.52 22.23 25.08
CA GLN A 43 24.26 22.20 26.33
C GLN A 43 24.35 20.76 26.83
N GLU A 44 25.56 20.30 27.18
CA GLU A 44 25.77 19.01 27.86
C GLU A 44 25.23 19.10 29.30
N VAL A 45 24.33 18.17 29.64
CA VAL A 45 23.73 18.04 30.96
C VAL A 45 24.48 16.98 31.78
N ALA A 46 24.76 15.82 31.17
CA ALA A 46 25.47 14.73 31.81
C ALA A 46 26.21 13.85 30.80
N VAL A 47 27.28 13.19 31.25
CA VAL A 47 28.00 12.17 30.48
C VAL A 47 28.02 10.89 31.31
N LEU A 48 27.45 9.81 30.79
CA LEU A 48 27.43 8.50 31.44
C LEU A 48 28.19 7.49 30.61
N THR A 49 29.00 6.67 31.27
CA THR A 49 29.78 5.62 30.61
C THR A 49 29.47 4.23 31.17
N GLY A 50 29.95 3.20 30.48
CA GLY A 50 29.88 1.80 30.93
C GLY A 50 30.58 1.52 32.26
N ALA A 51 31.45 2.43 32.72
CA ALA A 51 32.09 2.36 34.03
C ALA A 51 31.24 2.94 35.16
N ASP A 52 30.18 3.67 34.82
CA ASP A 52 29.34 4.42 35.75
C ASP A 52 27.94 3.77 35.83
N ASN A 53 26.93 4.46 35.29
CA ASN A 53 25.52 4.08 35.38
C ASN A 53 24.99 3.41 34.11
N LEU A 54 25.72 3.42 32.99
CA LEU A 54 25.23 2.90 31.71
C LEU A 54 25.54 1.40 31.60
N VAL A 55 24.51 0.55 31.53
CA VAL A 55 24.66 -0.91 31.50
C VAL A 55 24.76 -1.43 30.07
N SER A 56 23.84 -0.97 29.22
CA SER A 56 23.86 -1.35 27.81
C SER A 56 23.20 -0.33 26.91
N MET A 57 23.59 -0.36 25.64
CA MET A 57 22.88 0.30 24.55
C MET A 57 22.58 -0.73 23.46
N THR A 58 21.35 -0.76 22.99
CA THR A 58 20.93 -1.52 21.82
C THR A 58 20.50 -0.53 20.75
N LEU A 59 21.09 -0.64 19.58
CA LEU A 59 20.78 0.16 18.42
C LEU A 59 20.11 -0.71 17.36
N GLU A 60 18.94 -0.28 16.90
CA GLU A 60 18.16 -0.92 15.84
C GLU A 60 18.13 0.05 14.65
N GLU A 61 18.87 -0.29 13.60
CA GLU A 61 19.05 0.52 12.39
C GLU A 61 18.40 -0.16 11.19
N ALA A 62 17.85 0.64 10.28
CA ALA A 62 17.32 0.19 8.99
C ALA A 62 17.80 1.15 7.88
N ALA A 63 18.02 0.61 6.69
CA ALA A 63 18.33 1.37 5.48
C ALA A 63 17.26 1.26 4.39
N ALA A 64 16.16 0.58 4.71
CA ALA A 64 14.99 0.40 3.87
C ALA A 64 13.72 0.28 4.75
N ALA A 65 12.57 0.20 4.09
CA ALA A 65 11.34 -0.21 4.74
C ALA A 65 11.43 -1.69 5.09
N ASP A 66 11.34 -1.99 6.39
CA ASP A 66 11.53 -3.33 6.95
C ASP A 66 12.93 -3.91 6.63
N ASP A 67 13.03 -5.20 6.32
CA ASP A 67 14.29 -5.89 6.03
C ASP A 67 14.45 -6.32 4.56
N HIS A 68 13.68 -5.70 3.66
CA HIS A 68 13.78 -5.86 2.20
C HIS A 68 14.44 -4.63 1.57
N ILE A 69 14.94 -4.75 0.33
CA ILE A 69 15.42 -3.56 -0.39
C ILE A 69 14.21 -2.69 -0.77
N SER A 70 14.30 -1.39 -0.49
CA SER A 70 13.24 -0.43 -0.83
C SER A 70 13.83 0.88 -1.35
N MET A 71 12.96 1.71 -1.93
CA MET A 71 13.28 3.03 -2.45
C MET A 71 12.24 4.05 -1.98
N GLY A 72 12.63 5.31 -1.80
CA GLY A 72 11.74 6.35 -1.29
C GLY A 72 11.36 6.19 0.19
N SER A 73 12.03 5.30 0.92
CA SER A 73 11.73 5.04 2.33
C SER A 73 12.45 6.02 3.25
N PHE A 74 11.75 6.43 4.32
CA PHE A 74 12.36 7.19 5.41
C PHE A 74 12.67 6.28 6.58
N CYS A 75 13.96 5.98 6.75
CA CYS A 75 14.46 5.05 7.74
C CYS A 75 14.69 5.78 9.07
N SER A 76 14.25 5.17 10.18
CA SER A 76 14.49 5.68 11.52
C SER A 76 15.32 4.68 12.31
N THR A 77 16.29 5.20 13.05
CA THR A 77 17.10 4.43 13.98
C THR A 77 16.54 4.56 15.39
N LYS A 78 16.41 3.43 16.08
CA LYS A 78 15.99 3.35 17.48
C LYS A 78 17.16 3.02 18.39
N LEU A 79 17.28 3.75 19.49
CA LEU A 79 18.21 3.50 20.58
C LEU A 79 17.43 3.06 21.82
N THR A 80 17.83 1.94 22.41
CA THR A 80 17.41 1.52 23.76
C THR A 80 18.62 1.59 24.68
N ALA A 81 18.58 2.42 25.71
CA ALA A 81 19.64 2.55 26.71
C ALA A 81 19.15 2.07 28.08
N GLU A 82 19.94 1.21 28.72
CA GLU A 82 19.66 0.68 30.06
C GLU A 82 20.67 1.27 31.06
N LEU A 83 20.15 1.85 32.14
CA LEU A 83 20.93 2.46 33.20
C LEU A 83 20.64 1.79 34.55
N ILE A 84 21.67 1.73 35.40
CA ILE A 84 21.61 1.30 36.79
C ILE A 84 21.92 2.47 37.72
N ASP A 85 21.18 2.58 38.82
CA ASP A 85 21.29 3.67 39.79
C ASP A 85 21.31 5.07 39.11
N ALA A 86 20.38 5.28 38.19
CA ALA A 86 20.37 6.43 37.27
C ALA A 86 20.26 7.78 38.02
N PRO A 87 21.02 8.82 37.60
CA PRO A 87 20.96 10.15 38.22
C PRO A 87 19.56 10.77 38.15
N LYS A 88 19.00 11.14 39.30
CA LYS A 88 17.61 11.66 39.41
C LYS A 88 17.47 13.13 39.05
N ASP A 89 18.58 13.84 38.92
CA ASP A 89 18.65 15.27 38.56
C ASP A 89 18.58 15.51 37.05
N ILE A 90 18.65 14.45 36.24
CA ILE A 90 18.47 14.53 34.79
C ILE A 90 16.98 14.48 34.46
N ASP A 91 16.52 15.48 33.70
CA ASP A 91 15.18 15.51 33.13
C ASP A 91 15.12 14.67 31.84
N TYR A 92 14.98 13.35 32.02
CA TYR A 92 15.01 12.38 30.93
C TYR A 92 13.95 12.59 29.85
N ASP A 93 12.85 13.29 30.14
CA ASP A 93 11.78 13.54 29.17
C ASP A 93 12.12 14.68 28.19
N ASN A 94 13.08 15.55 28.53
CA ASN A 94 13.40 16.76 27.77
C ASN A 94 14.86 16.83 27.32
N VAL A 95 15.61 15.74 27.42
CA VAL A 95 17.00 15.61 26.98
C VAL A 95 17.11 14.72 25.74
N MET A 96 18.11 14.98 24.92
CA MET A 96 18.54 14.10 23.83
C MET A 96 19.81 13.33 24.22
N ILE A 97 20.06 12.21 23.57
CA ILE A 97 21.21 11.34 23.79
C ILE A 97 22.10 11.36 22.54
N LYS A 98 23.38 11.75 22.70
CA LYS A 98 24.43 11.43 21.72
C LYS A 98 25.14 10.16 22.17
N ALA A 99 24.97 9.09 21.41
CA ALA A 99 25.50 7.76 21.75
C ALA A 99 26.85 7.51 21.05
N TYR A 100 27.77 6.83 21.74
CA TYR A 100 29.11 6.52 21.24
C TYR A 100 29.55 5.11 21.65
N SER A 101 30.30 4.45 20.77
CA SER A 101 31.07 3.24 21.06
C SER A 101 32.56 3.59 21.09
N GLY A 102 33.21 3.44 22.23
CA GLY A 102 34.66 3.61 22.38
C GLY A 102 35.38 2.28 22.23
N LEU A 103 36.41 2.21 21.39
CA LEU A 103 37.33 1.07 21.32
C LEU A 103 38.66 1.44 22.00
N LEU A 104 39.12 0.59 22.92
CA LEU A 104 40.44 0.74 23.51
C LEU A 104 41.51 0.42 22.45
N ILE A 105 42.37 1.38 22.17
CA ILE A 105 43.51 1.24 21.25
C ILE A 105 44.82 1.05 22.03
N GLU A 106 45.92 0.75 21.33
CA GLU A 106 47.20 0.29 21.91
C GLU A 106 47.85 1.25 22.93
N ASP A 107 47.49 2.53 22.92
CA ASP A 107 48.01 3.56 23.83
C ASP A 107 47.15 3.75 25.10
N GLU A 108 46.30 2.76 25.42
CA GLU A 108 45.35 2.78 26.55
C GLU A 108 44.31 3.91 26.48
N THR A 109 44.16 4.56 25.33
CA THR A 109 43.09 5.55 25.09
C THR A 109 41.90 4.93 24.38
N TYR A 110 40.72 5.56 24.51
CA TYR A 110 39.52 5.16 23.80
C TYR A 110 39.32 6.05 22.58
N GLU A 111 39.22 5.42 21.41
CA GLU A 111 38.75 6.08 20.18
C GLU A 111 37.24 5.86 20.05
N TYR A 112 36.46 6.96 20.01
CA TYR A 112 35.00 6.91 20.02
C TYR A 112 34.41 7.06 18.62
N VAL A 113 33.52 6.13 18.27
CA VAL A 113 32.69 6.18 17.07
C VAL A 113 31.28 6.66 17.46
N PRO A 114 30.75 7.71 16.82
CA PRO A 114 29.37 8.15 17.06
C PRO A 114 28.38 7.11 16.55
N LEU A 115 27.35 6.83 17.34
CA LEU A 115 26.29 5.87 17.02
C LEU A 115 24.98 6.56 16.60
N GLY A 116 24.83 7.86 16.86
CA GLY A 116 23.64 8.64 16.49
C GLY A 116 23.29 9.69 17.54
N THR A 117 22.34 10.54 17.17
CA THR A 117 21.69 11.53 18.06
C THR A 117 20.22 11.18 18.17
N PHE A 118 19.74 10.96 19.40
CA PHE A 118 18.43 10.39 19.68
C PHE A 118 17.60 11.25 20.63
N TYR A 119 16.31 11.33 20.37
CA TYR A 119 15.30 12.02 21.17
C TYR A 119 14.54 10.99 21.99
N ILE A 120 14.52 11.16 23.32
CA ILE A 120 13.87 10.21 24.23
C ILE A 120 12.36 10.29 24.02
N THR A 121 11.75 9.15 23.71
CA THR A 121 10.30 9.01 23.50
C THR A 121 9.62 8.28 24.65
N GLU A 122 10.36 7.44 25.38
CA GLU A 122 9.82 6.66 26.48
C GLU A 122 10.87 6.49 27.59
N VAL A 123 10.43 6.68 28.83
CA VAL A 123 11.23 6.54 30.05
C VAL A 123 10.52 5.53 30.96
N SER A 124 11.13 4.36 31.17
CA SER A 124 10.59 3.31 32.03
C SER A 124 11.48 3.09 33.24
N THR A 125 10.96 3.33 34.45
CA THR A 125 11.72 3.19 35.70
C THR A 125 11.22 2.01 36.53
N LYS A 126 12.15 1.31 37.20
CA LYS A 126 11.86 0.33 38.25
C LYS A 126 12.69 0.62 39.48
N ASN A 127 12.07 0.45 40.66
CA ASN A 127 12.71 0.64 41.96
C ASN A 127 13.35 2.03 42.12
N ASP A 128 12.61 3.09 41.81
CA ASP A 128 13.02 4.48 42.07
C ASP A 128 14.37 4.85 41.43
N TYR A 129 14.43 4.71 40.09
CA TYR A 129 15.62 4.94 39.23
C TYR A 129 16.77 3.96 39.40
N LYS A 130 16.63 2.92 40.23
CA LYS A 130 17.65 1.87 40.33
C LYS A 130 17.84 1.10 39.03
N ASN A 131 16.77 0.89 38.26
CA ASN A 131 16.87 0.45 36.87
C ASN A 131 16.03 1.39 36.01
N LEU A 132 16.64 1.97 34.99
CA LEU A 132 15.99 2.88 34.06
C LEU A 132 16.23 2.39 32.63
N THR A 133 15.16 2.29 31.85
CA THR A 133 15.22 1.98 30.42
C THR A 133 14.71 3.20 29.65
N LEU A 134 15.53 3.68 28.73
CA LEU A 134 15.21 4.77 27.83
C LEU A 134 15.03 4.21 26.42
N THR A 135 13.91 4.52 25.78
CA THR A 135 13.72 4.30 24.35
C THR A 135 13.69 5.65 23.65
N ALA A 136 14.55 5.79 22.66
CA ALA A 136 14.77 7.02 21.93
C ALA A 136 14.86 6.72 20.43
N TYR A 137 14.43 7.68 19.60
CA TYR A 137 14.51 7.59 18.14
C TYR A 137 15.34 8.74 17.60
N ASP A 138 15.90 8.59 16.40
CA ASP A 138 16.59 9.68 15.72
C ASP A 138 15.64 10.83 15.35
N GLY A 139 16.13 11.79 14.57
CA GLY A 139 15.36 12.97 14.17
C GLY A 139 14.08 12.66 13.39
N ALA A 140 13.83 11.41 12.97
CA ALA A 140 12.62 11.04 12.24
C ALA A 140 11.35 11.28 13.07
N CYS A 141 11.44 11.15 14.40
CA CYS A 141 10.31 11.39 15.29
C CYS A 141 9.78 12.84 15.26
N LEU A 142 10.55 13.79 14.71
CA LEU A 142 10.18 15.20 14.56
C LEU A 142 9.42 15.48 13.25
N LEU A 143 9.29 14.49 12.37
CA LEU A 143 8.79 14.66 11.00
C LEU A 143 7.35 14.13 10.79
N GLU A 144 6.66 13.75 11.86
CA GLU A 144 5.33 13.12 11.81
C GLU A 144 4.18 14.14 11.70
N GLU A 145 4.48 15.43 11.61
CA GLU A 145 3.49 16.49 11.40
C GLU A 145 3.17 16.64 9.90
N PRO A 146 1.92 17.00 9.53
CA PRO A 146 1.57 17.35 8.15
C PRO A 146 2.50 18.43 7.61
N PHE A 147 2.99 18.25 6.38
CA PHE A 147 3.72 19.30 5.70
C PHE A 147 2.73 20.36 5.23
N ALA A 148 3.00 21.62 5.57
CA ALA A 148 2.18 22.76 5.18
C ALA A 148 3.04 23.79 4.46
N ILE A 149 2.49 24.38 3.41
CA ILE A 149 3.11 25.46 2.66
C ILE A 149 2.05 26.50 2.32
N ASP A 150 2.39 27.77 2.49
CA ASP A 150 1.47 28.88 2.20
C ASP A 150 1.46 29.21 0.68
N GLU A 151 2.65 29.33 0.06
CA GLU A 151 2.87 29.52 -1.40
C GLU A 151 4.28 28.96 -1.76
N GLY A 152 4.51 28.51 -3.00
CA GLY A 152 5.86 28.08 -3.42
C GLY A 152 6.01 27.01 -4.50
N TYR A 153 4.93 26.58 -5.16
CA TYR A 153 5.00 25.63 -6.29
C TYR A 153 4.92 26.37 -7.65
N PRO A 154 5.56 25.85 -8.73
CA PRO A 154 6.39 24.64 -8.77
C PRO A 154 7.69 24.80 -7.96
N MET A 155 8.16 23.71 -7.34
CA MET A 155 9.28 23.72 -6.38
C MET A 155 10.31 22.64 -6.71
N SER A 156 11.60 22.93 -6.56
CA SER A 156 12.64 21.90 -6.70
C SER A 156 12.72 20.95 -5.50
N ILE A 157 13.29 19.76 -5.70
CA ILE A 157 13.56 18.82 -4.59
C ILE A 157 14.42 19.48 -3.49
N GLU A 158 15.44 20.25 -3.88
CA GLU A 158 16.33 20.91 -2.92
C GLU A 158 15.58 21.93 -2.06
N GLU A 159 14.71 22.75 -2.65
CA GLU A 159 13.91 23.74 -1.93
C GLU A 159 12.96 23.07 -0.93
N LEU A 160 12.27 22.01 -1.35
CA LEU A 160 11.38 21.23 -0.46
C LEU A 160 12.16 20.71 0.76
N VAL A 161 13.31 20.09 0.53
CA VAL A 161 14.14 19.53 1.60
C VAL A 161 14.65 20.64 2.53
N ARG A 162 15.12 21.77 1.98
CA ARG A 162 15.61 22.91 2.77
C ARG A 162 14.50 23.54 3.61
N GLN A 163 13.29 23.63 3.08
CA GLN A 163 12.14 24.17 3.81
C GLN A 163 11.74 23.26 4.97
N ILE A 164 11.63 21.94 4.75
CA ILE A 164 11.34 20.98 5.82
C ILE A 164 12.45 21.01 6.89
N ALA A 165 13.71 21.05 6.47
CA ALA A 165 14.84 21.13 7.40
C ALA A 165 14.82 22.43 8.21
N ALA A 166 14.50 23.57 7.60
CA ALA A 166 14.39 24.85 8.29
C ALA A 166 13.24 24.88 9.31
N ASP A 167 12.05 24.40 8.91
CA ASP A 167 10.87 24.33 9.77
C ASP A 167 11.12 23.45 11.01
N LYS A 168 11.72 22.28 10.80
CA LYS A 168 11.98 21.29 11.85
C LYS A 168 13.33 21.47 12.55
N ALA A 169 14.07 22.55 12.23
CA ALA A 169 15.39 22.86 12.77
C ALA A 169 16.40 21.69 12.64
N LEU A 170 16.39 21.03 11.49
CA LEU A 170 17.25 19.91 11.14
C LEU A 170 18.47 20.37 10.35
N SER A 171 19.62 19.76 10.63
CA SER A 171 20.83 19.91 9.81
C SER A 171 20.78 18.98 8.61
N LEU A 172 21.25 19.46 7.45
CA LEU A 172 21.41 18.65 6.25
C LEU A 172 22.83 18.06 6.17
N HIS A 173 22.95 16.84 5.67
CA HIS A 173 24.25 16.24 5.37
C HIS A 173 24.93 17.02 4.23
N PRO A 174 26.23 17.38 4.34
CA PRO A 174 26.91 18.21 3.33
C PRO A 174 27.03 17.53 1.96
N ASP A 175 27.05 16.20 1.94
CA ASP A 175 27.19 15.41 0.70
C ASP A 175 25.83 15.06 0.06
N ASN A 176 24.72 15.65 0.53
CA ASN A 176 23.44 15.46 -0.15
C ASN A 176 23.52 16.06 -1.56
N VAL A 177 23.22 15.25 -2.57
CA VAL A 177 23.14 15.67 -3.98
C VAL A 177 21.68 15.59 -4.42
N TYR A 178 21.13 16.71 -4.87
CA TYR A 178 19.75 16.82 -5.30
C TYR A 178 19.67 16.79 -6.83
N LYS A 179 18.69 16.05 -7.36
CA LYS A 179 18.38 16.12 -8.79
C LYS A 179 17.60 17.40 -9.09
N GLU A 180 17.86 18.00 -10.25
CA GLU A 180 17.18 19.21 -10.75
C GLU A 180 15.77 18.90 -11.26
N TYR A 181 14.94 18.28 -10.42
CA TYR A 181 13.55 17.96 -10.73
C TYR A 181 12.62 19.00 -10.10
N LEU A 182 11.62 19.42 -10.88
CA LEU A 182 10.56 20.33 -10.44
C LEU A 182 9.31 19.52 -10.08
N LEU A 183 8.80 19.76 -8.88
CA LEU A 183 7.51 19.27 -8.41
C LEU A 183 6.45 20.27 -8.89
N PRO A 184 5.49 19.85 -9.74
CA PRO A 184 4.59 20.79 -10.41
C PRO A 184 3.53 21.36 -9.46
N THR A 185 3.00 20.54 -8.57
CA THR A 185 1.90 20.91 -7.67
C THR A 185 2.11 20.38 -6.26
N PHE A 186 1.55 21.08 -5.28
CA PHE A 186 1.53 20.59 -3.92
C PHE A 186 0.52 19.44 -3.79
N LYS A 187 0.91 18.36 -3.10
CA LYS A 187 0.04 17.24 -2.77
C LYS A 187 -0.26 17.30 -1.26
N GLU A 188 -1.51 17.61 -0.92
CA GLU A 188 -1.96 17.75 0.46
C GLU A 188 -2.10 16.39 1.18
N GLY A 189 -2.14 16.41 2.52
CA GLY A 189 -2.40 15.23 3.34
C GLY A 189 -1.18 14.39 3.73
N TYR A 190 0.02 14.77 3.29
CA TYR A 190 1.26 14.06 3.60
C TYR A 190 2.08 14.73 4.72
N THR A 191 2.78 13.93 5.53
CA THR A 191 3.70 14.41 6.58
C THR A 191 5.02 14.89 5.99
N CYS A 192 5.79 15.68 6.76
CA CYS A 192 7.15 16.04 6.38
C CYS A 192 8.01 14.79 6.08
N ARG A 193 7.81 13.71 6.83
CA ARG A 193 8.49 12.42 6.60
C ARG A 193 8.13 11.82 5.24
N GLN A 194 6.85 11.87 4.87
CA GLN A 194 6.37 11.39 3.57
C GLN A 194 6.91 12.20 2.41
N MET A 195 6.87 13.53 2.51
CA MET A 195 7.40 14.42 1.48
C MET A 195 8.90 14.20 1.23
N LEU A 196 9.68 13.98 2.29
CA LEU A 196 11.10 13.62 2.17
C LEU A 196 11.30 12.23 1.53
N GLY A 197 10.41 11.26 1.82
CA GLY A 197 10.40 9.96 1.15
C GLY A 197 10.13 10.07 -0.35
N PHE A 198 9.16 10.89 -0.77
CA PHE A 198 8.90 11.16 -2.18
C PHE A 198 10.09 11.80 -2.88
N ALA A 199 10.73 12.79 -2.25
CA ALA A 199 11.98 13.37 -2.76
C ALA A 199 13.07 12.29 -2.95
N ALA A 200 13.24 11.40 -1.97
CA ALA A 200 14.19 10.28 -2.05
C ALA A 200 13.86 9.31 -3.20
N GLY A 201 12.58 8.96 -3.36
CA GLY A 201 12.12 8.05 -4.40
C GLY A 201 12.43 8.58 -5.79
N LEU A 202 12.20 9.87 -6.04
CA LEU A 202 12.56 10.52 -7.31
C LEU A 202 14.07 10.53 -7.56
N MET A 203 14.88 10.62 -6.50
CA MET A 203 16.35 10.56 -6.58
C MET A 203 16.90 9.12 -6.64
N GLY A 204 16.03 8.12 -6.61
CA GLY A 204 16.40 6.71 -6.63
C GLY A 204 17.13 6.27 -5.36
N CYS A 205 16.76 6.82 -4.19
CA CYS A 205 17.43 6.55 -2.92
C CYS A 205 16.44 6.52 -1.73
N ASN A 206 16.96 6.39 -0.51
CA ASN A 206 16.23 6.46 0.75
C ASN A 206 16.71 7.66 1.59
N VAL A 207 15.98 7.97 2.68
CA VAL A 207 16.36 9.02 3.64
C VAL A 207 16.64 8.39 5.00
N LYS A 208 17.67 8.87 5.68
CA LYS A 208 17.98 8.52 7.08
C LYS A 208 18.59 9.71 7.81
N PHE A 209 18.74 9.61 9.12
CA PHE A 209 19.67 10.48 9.86
C PHE A 209 21.03 9.80 9.96
N ASP A 210 22.09 10.55 9.69
CA ASP A 210 23.44 10.07 9.90
C ASP A 210 23.79 9.97 11.40
N ARG A 211 24.95 9.38 11.70
CA ARG A 211 25.46 9.22 13.07
C ARG A 211 25.66 10.53 13.85
N LEU A 212 25.63 11.69 13.17
CA LEU A 212 25.75 13.02 13.77
C LEU A 212 24.40 13.75 13.87
N GLY A 213 23.29 13.10 13.51
CA GLY A 213 21.94 13.67 13.57
C GLY A 213 21.61 14.61 12.41
N ARG A 214 22.27 14.45 11.26
CA ARG A 214 22.01 15.22 10.03
C ARG A 214 21.18 14.41 9.05
N LEU A 215 20.20 15.05 8.43
CA LEU A 215 19.33 14.44 7.42
C LEU A 215 20.14 14.10 6.16
N GLN A 216 20.17 12.83 5.79
CA GLN A 216 20.98 12.31 4.69
C GLN A 216 20.12 11.54 3.70
N PHE A 217 20.27 11.86 2.42
CA PHE A 217 19.79 11.03 1.31
C PHE A 217 20.86 10.00 0.97
N TYR A 218 20.46 8.75 0.89
CA TYR A 218 21.39 7.63 0.94
C TYR A 218 20.93 6.45 0.08
N TRP A 219 21.89 5.83 -0.61
CA TRP A 219 21.71 4.53 -1.26
C TRP A 219 22.82 3.57 -0.82
N TYR A 220 22.56 2.26 -0.92
CA TYR A 220 23.52 1.23 -0.57
C TYR A 220 24.86 1.46 -1.29
N GLN A 221 25.94 1.45 -0.53
CA GLN A 221 27.27 1.73 -1.03
C GLN A 221 28.29 0.80 -0.38
N GLU A 222 29.38 0.53 -1.08
CA GLU A 222 30.53 -0.09 -0.44
C GLU A 222 31.09 0.87 0.62
N PRO A 223 31.38 0.39 1.85
CA PRO A 223 32.05 1.21 2.84
C PRO A 223 33.41 1.64 2.28
N ALA A 224 33.89 2.80 2.72
CA ALA A 224 35.18 3.34 2.27
C ALA A 224 36.36 2.37 2.42
N LEU A 225 36.22 1.36 3.29
CA LEU A 225 37.09 0.21 3.39
C LEU A 225 36.28 -1.07 3.21
N GLN A 226 36.56 -1.83 2.15
CA GLN A 226 35.94 -3.14 1.92
C GLN A 226 36.11 -4.03 3.16
N THR A 227 34.99 -4.45 3.72
CA THR A 227 34.95 -5.25 4.95
C THR A 227 34.43 -6.64 4.63
N THR A 228 35.22 -7.65 4.99
CA THR A 228 34.81 -9.06 4.92
C THR A 228 34.55 -9.58 6.33
N ILE A 229 33.34 -10.11 6.57
CA ILE A 229 33.03 -10.85 7.79
C ILE A 229 33.42 -12.31 7.59
N ASP A 230 34.65 -12.61 7.99
CA ASP A 230 35.20 -13.97 7.95
C ASP A 230 34.48 -14.93 8.90
N ARG A 231 34.61 -16.24 8.65
CA ARG A 231 33.98 -17.28 9.48
C ARG A 231 34.39 -17.26 10.96
N GLN A 232 35.55 -16.69 11.30
CA GLN A 232 36.02 -16.66 12.69
C GLN A 232 35.29 -15.59 13.51
N ASN A 233 34.83 -14.52 12.88
CA ASN A 233 34.06 -13.46 13.51
C ASN A 233 32.55 -13.72 13.53
N GLN A 234 32.06 -14.72 12.77
CA GLN A 234 30.66 -15.17 12.74
C GLN A 234 30.28 -15.98 13.98
N TYR A 235 29.05 -15.78 14.47
CA TYR A 235 28.47 -16.59 15.54
C TYR A 235 28.29 -18.03 15.05
N LEU A 236 28.73 -19.01 15.84
CA LEU A 236 28.75 -20.44 15.48
C LEU A 236 29.43 -20.76 14.13
N HIS A 237 30.23 -19.83 13.60
CA HIS A 237 30.87 -19.95 12.28
C HIS A 237 29.89 -20.10 11.12
N GLU A 238 28.64 -19.67 11.25
CA GLU A 238 27.61 -19.88 10.24
C GLU A 238 26.89 -18.58 9.90
N PHE A 239 27.04 -18.15 8.64
CA PHE A 239 26.09 -17.28 7.97
C PHE A 239 24.90 -18.13 7.52
N ILE A 240 23.67 -17.66 7.76
CA ILE A 240 22.44 -18.39 7.43
C ILE A 240 21.81 -17.71 6.20
N PRO A 241 22.15 -18.14 4.97
CA PRO A 241 21.52 -17.61 3.77
C PRO A 241 20.08 -18.11 3.66
N SER A 242 19.17 -17.22 3.28
CA SER A 242 17.76 -17.58 3.04
C SER A 242 17.56 -18.24 1.67
N THR A 243 18.50 -18.05 0.75
CA THR A 243 18.48 -18.63 -0.60
C THR A 243 19.77 -19.38 -0.92
N VAL A 244 19.71 -20.32 -1.86
CA VAL A 244 20.87 -21.10 -2.30
C VAL A 244 21.81 -20.27 -3.20
N SER A 245 21.31 -19.18 -3.80
CA SER A 245 22.05 -18.33 -4.72
C SER A 245 21.67 -16.86 -4.52
N PRO A 246 22.56 -15.91 -4.88
CA PRO A 246 22.25 -14.49 -4.84
C PRO A 246 20.99 -14.15 -5.61
N VAL A 247 20.25 -13.17 -5.11
CA VAL A 247 19.09 -12.58 -5.77
C VAL A 247 19.51 -11.28 -6.44
N THR A 248 18.84 -10.97 -7.55
CA THR A 248 19.13 -9.81 -8.37
C THR A 248 17.86 -9.01 -8.56
N VAL A 249 17.90 -7.69 -8.37
CA VAL A 249 16.76 -6.82 -8.70
C VAL A 249 16.71 -6.64 -10.22
N THR A 250 15.61 -7.06 -10.84
CA THR A 250 15.45 -7.10 -12.30
C THR A 250 14.23 -6.34 -12.81
N SER A 251 13.42 -5.77 -11.92
CA SER A 251 12.38 -4.82 -12.29
C SER A 251 12.20 -3.72 -11.23
N LEU A 252 11.68 -2.59 -11.68
CA LEU A 252 11.33 -1.43 -10.88
C LEU A 252 9.88 -1.06 -11.20
N ILE A 253 9.07 -0.89 -10.16
CA ILE A 253 7.65 -0.55 -10.26
C ILE A 253 7.39 0.65 -9.36
N CYS A 254 6.71 1.67 -9.87
CA CYS A 254 6.24 2.78 -9.05
C CYS A 254 4.77 3.06 -9.35
N SER A 255 3.96 3.29 -8.34
CA SER A 255 2.61 3.83 -8.48
C SER A 255 2.58 5.30 -8.08
N ASP A 256 1.84 6.14 -8.80
CA ASP A 256 1.52 7.52 -8.36
C ASP A 256 0.15 7.63 -7.66
N GLY A 257 -0.54 6.50 -7.49
CA GLY A 257 -1.91 6.40 -6.94
C GLY A 257 -2.97 6.15 -8.02
N GLU A 258 -2.71 6.53 -9.27
CA GLU A 258 -3.62 6.32 -10.41
C GLU A 258 -2.98 5.45 -11.50
N ARG A 259 -1.69 5.70 -11.79
CA ARG A 259 -0.91 5.08 -12.84
C ARG A 259 0.23 4.25 -12.24
N THR A 260 0.56 3.16 -12.92
CA THR A 260 1.73 2.33 -12.61
C THR A 260 2.79 2.51 -13.68
N TYR A 261 4.00 2.83 -13.24
CA TYR A 261 5.21 2.92 -14.05
C TYR A 261 6.04 1.67 -13.81
N THR A 262 6.48 0.99 -14.86
CA THR A 262 7.25 -0.26 -14.76
C THR A 262 8.48 -0.23 -15.68
N ARG A 263 9.61 -0.75 -15.18
CA ARG A 263 10.84 -1.01 -15.96
C ARG A 263 11.41 -2.39 -15.63
N GLY A 264 12.03 -3.03 -16.63
CA GLY A 264 12.51 -4.41 -16.54
C GLY A 264 11.47 -5.47 -16.91
N LYS A 265 11.89 -6.74 -17.09
CA LYS A 265 11.00 -7.89 -17.38
C LYS A 265 11.15 -8.92 -16.25
N GLY A 266 10.11 -9.08 -15.43
CA GLY A 266 10.09 -9.85 -14.17
C GLY A 266 10.06 -11.39 -14.28
N THR A 267 10.65 -12.02 -15.30
CA THR A 267 10.60 -13.50 -15.41
C THR A 267 11.61 -14.23 -14.52
N SER A 268 12.64 -13.54 -14.01
CA SER A 268 13.61 -14.09 -13.03
C SER A 268 14.33 -12.95 -12.29
N GLY A 269 14.03 -12.74 -11.01
CA GLY A 269 14.66 -11.74 -10.15
C GLY A 269 13.67 -11.05 -9.20
N LEU A 270 14.17 -10.16 -8.35
CA LEU A 270 13.37 -9.36 -7.43
C LEU A 270 12.78 -8.15 -8.14
N GLU A 271 11.56 -7.80 -7.75
CA GLU A 271 10.87 -6.60 -8.21
C GLU A 271 10.92 -5.55 -7.10
N LEU A 272 11.49 -4.39 -7.39
CA LEU A 272 11.51 -3.27 -6.45
C LEU A 272 10.28 -2.40 -6.70
N SER A 273 9.33 -2.39 -5.76
CA SER A 273 8.11 -1.60 -5.83
C SER A 273 8.13 -0.45 -4.82
N PHE A 274 7.57 0.71 -5.17
CA PHE A 274 7.36 1.84 -4.25
C PHE A 274 6.24 2.78 -4.75
N GLU A 275 5.82 3.72 -3.91
CA GLU A 275 4.80 4.71 -4.26
C GLU A 275 5.39 6.12 -4.28
N ASN A 276 5.05 6.90 -5.31
CA ASN A 276 5.45 8.29 -5.41
C ASN A 276 4.48 9.09 -6.29
N PRO A 277 3.69 10.02 -5.72
CA PRO A 277 2.67 10.78 -6.44
C PRO A 277 3.25 11.79 -7.45
N TYR A 278 4.59 11.94 -7.48
CA TYR A 278 5.32 12.79 -8.40
C TYR A 278 6.06 12.01 -9.49
N MET A 279 5.84 10.68 -9.58
CA MET A 279 6.54 9.85 -10.55
C MET A 279 6.16 10.21 -11.99
N THR A 280 7.14 10.15 -12.88
CA THR A 280 6.95 10.26 -14.34
C THR A 280 7.73 9.14 -15.02
N GLU A 281 7.42 8.87 -16.28
CA GLU A 281 8.18 7.90 -17.10
C GLU A 281 9.66 8.30 -17.24
N THR A 282 9.97 9.61 -17.36
CA THR A 282 11.33 10.13 -17.42
C THR A 282 12.10 9.89 -16.12
N PHE A 283 11.48 10.16 -14.97
CA PHE A 283 12.09 9.89 -13.68
C PHE A 283 12.30 8.40 -13.46
N MET A 284 11.28 7.58 -13.77
CA MET A 284 11.35 6.13 -13.72
C MET A 284 12.50 5.56 -14.56
N GLU A 285 12.65 6.02 -15.81
CA GLU A 285 13.75 5.59 -16.68
C GLU A 285 15.12 5.98 -16.12
N THR A 286 15.24 7.20 -15.62
CA THR A 286 16.50 7.68 -15.04
C THR A 286 16.89 6.83 -13.83
N ILE A 287 15.94 6.56 -12.92
CA ILE A 287 16.18 5.72 -11.74
C ILE A 287 16.57 4.30 -12.16
N TRP A 288 15.86 3.72 -13.13
CA TRP A 288 16.13 2.39 -13.65
C TRP A 288 17.57 2.23 -14.13
N GLN A 289 18.05 3.14 -14.99
CA GLN A 289 19.41 3.08 -15.55
C GLN A 289 20.50 3.37 -14.51
N GLU A 290 20.25 4.27 -13.56
CA GLU A 290 21.23 4.63 -12.53
C GLU A 290 21.34 3.58 -11.42
N ARG A 291 20.22 2.94 -11.05
CA ARG A 291 20.14 2.12 -9.83
C ARG A 291 20.00 0.63 -10.08
N VAL A 292 19.38 0.21 -11.20
CA VAL A 292 19.02 -1.20 -11.38
C VAL A 292 19.73 -1.82 -12.58
N ALA A 293 19.60 -1.25 -13.78
CA ALA A 293 20.19 -1.80 -15.00
C ALA A 293 21.58 -1.23 -15.29
N ASP A 294 22.52 -2.10 -15.68
CA ASP A 294 23.77 -1.65 -16.29
C ASP A 294 23.63 -1.58 -17.81
N MET A 295 23.38 -0.37 -18.31
CA MET A 295 23.21 -0.14 -19.75
C MET A 295 24.54 -0.15 -20.53
N ASP A 296 25.69 -0.12 -19.84
CA ASP A 296 27.01 -0.20 -20.51
C ASP A 296 27.32 -1.62 -21.00
N THR A 297 26.70 -2.64 -20.40
CA THR A 297 26.86 -4.05 -20.78
C THR A 297 25.66 -4.62 -21.55
N ALA A 298 24.66 -3.78 -21.84
CA ALA A 298 23.44 -4.17 -22.52
C ALA A 298 23.70 -4.67 -23.96
N GLU A 299 23.10 -5.81 -24.31
CA GLU A 299 23.19 -6.40 -25.64
C GLU A 299 22.17 -5.77 -26.59
N THR A 300 22.60 -5.41 -27.80
CA THR A 300 21.67 -4.98 -28.84
C THR A 300 20.84 -6.17 -29.32
N ILE A 301 19.52 -6.09 -29.16
CA ILE A 301 18.57 -7.06 -29.71
C ILE A 301 18.38 -6.81 -31.20
N THR A 302 18.07 -5.57 -31.56
CA THR A 302 17.85 -5.16 -32.95
C THR A 302 18.21 -3.70 -33.16
N THR A 303 18.44 -3.32 -34.41
CA THR A 303 18.66 -1.94 -34.83
C THR A 303 17.71 -1.65 -35.99
N LEU A 304 16.88 -0.62 -35.81
CA LEU A 304 15.99 -0.11 -36.84
C LEU A 304 16.57 1.16 -37.44
N GLN A 305 16.49 1.28 -38.75
CA GLN A 305 16.59 2.56 -39.44
C GLN A 305 15.17 3.03 -39.72
N VAL A 306 14.87 4.26 -39.31
CA VAL A 306 13.58 4.89 -39.56
C VAL A 306 13.77 6.21 -40.28
N ALA A 307 12.79 6.60 -41.09
CA ALA A 307 12.74 7.91 -41.72
C ALA A 307 11.40 8.58 -41.38
N TYR A 308 11.46 9.81 -40.89
CA TYR A 308 10.27 10.61 -40.64
C TYR A 308 9.67 11.04 -41.97
N SER A 309 8.42 10.65 -42.25
CA SER A 309 7.73 11.01 -43.47
C SER A 309 7.28 12.47 -43.42
N GLY A 310 6.56 12.86 -42.37
CA GLY A 310 5.95 14.19 -42.24
C GLY A 310 4.91 14.50 -43.32
N ALA A 311 4.52 13.50 -44.12
CA ALA A 311 3.59 13.69 -45.22
C ALA A 311 2.15 13.66 -44.71
N PRO A 312 1.29 14.62 -45.10
CA PRO A 312 -0.13 14.56 -44.78
C PRO A 312 -0.77 13.39 -45.52
N ASP A 313 -1.55 12.58 -44.81
CA ASP A 313 -2.41 11.59 -45.43
C ASP A 313 -3.63 12.27 -46.05
N THR A 314 -3.51 12.59 -47.34
CA THR A 314 -4.58 13.25 -48.09
C THR A 314 -5.74 12.32 -48.45
N GLU A 315 -5.61 11.01 -48.24
CA GLU A 315 -6.68 10.04 -48.53
C GLU A 315 -7.69 9.92 -47.37
N HIS A 316 -7.27 10.25 -46.14
CA HIS A 316 -8.07 10.11 -44.92
C HIS A 316 -8.20 11.44 -44.17
N ILE A 317 -9.03 12.35 -44.71
CA ILE A 317 -9.40 13.58 -44.01
C ILE A 317 -10.57 13.28 -43.06
N LEU A 318 -10.36 13.57 -41.79
CA LEU A 318 -11.34 13.33 -40.74
C LEU A 318 -12.09 14.62 -40.41
N THR A 319 -13.34 14.49 -40.00
CA THR A 319 -14.11 15.60 -39.43
C THR A 319 -14.70 15.17 -38.11
N GLY A 320 -14.58 16.01 -37.10
CA GLY A 320 -15.11 15.72 -35.78
C GLY A 320 -15.69 16.94 -35.07
N THR A 321 -16.53 16.66 -34.08
CA THR A 321 -17.17 17.67 -33.22
C THR A 321 -16.63 17.56 -31.80
N TYR A 322 -16.26 18.69 -31.20
CA TYR A 322 -15.68 18.75 -29.87
C TYR A 322 -16.74 18.57 -28.77
N ASN A 323 -16.42 17.75 -27.78
CA ASN A 323 -17.17 17.61 -26.54
C ASN A 323 -16.33 18.14 -25.37
N GLN A 324 -16.76 19.26 -24.80
CA GLN A 324 -16.05 19.99 -23.76
C GLN A 324 -16.06 19.21 -22.43
N SER A 325 -17.15 18.50 -22.11
CA SER A 325 -17.23 17.72 -20.87
C SER A 325 -16.26 16.54 -20.83
N LEU A 326 -15.89 16.00 -21.99
CA LEU A 326 -15.00 14.85 -22.12
C LEU A 326 -13.60 15.24 -22.62
N ALA A 327 -13.38 16.52 -22.95
CA ALA A 327 -12.19 17.01 -23.63
C ALA A 327 -11.79 16.12 -24.85
N ALA A 328 -12.77 15.74 -25.65
CA ALA A 328 -12.62 14.76 -26.71
C ALA A 328 -13.29 15.19 -28.02
N PHE A 329 -12.75 14.75 -29.16
CA PHE A 329 -13.42 14.90 -30.45
C PHE A 329 -14.16 13.63 -30.80
N ARG A 330 -15.40 13.78 -31.28
CA ARG A 330 -16.18 12.70 -31.87
C ARG A 330 -16.09 12.75 -33.39
N CYS A 331 -15.60 11.68 -34.01
CA CYS A 331 -15.42 11.57 -35.47
C CYS A 331 -16.30 10.48 -36.07
N THR A 332 -16.54 10.55 -37.38
CA THR A 332 -17.34 9.55 -38.11
C THR A 332 -16.55 8.31 -38.53
N ASP A 333 -15.24 8.43 -38.60
CA ASP A 333 -14.29 7.38 -38.99
C ASP A 333 -13.05 7.55 -38.12
N LEU A 334 -12.49 6.46 -37.61
CA LEU A 334 -11.26 6.44 -36.81
C LEU A 334 -10.33 5.31 -37.25
N THR A 335 -10.54 4.73 -38.44
CA THR A 335 -9.90 3.49 -38.88
C THR A 335 -8.35 3.56 -38.88
N ASN A 336 -7.78 4.76 -39.07
CA ASN A 336 -6.32 5.01 -39.05
C ASN A 336 -5.89 5.91 -37.88
N VAL A 337 -6.73 6.03 -36.86
CA VAL A 337 -6.48 6.86 -35.69
C VAL A 337 -6.14 5.98 -34.51
N HIS A 338 -4.94 6.14 -34.00
CA HIS A 338 -4.43 5.35 -32.88
C HIS A 338 -3.82 6.29 -31.82
N PRO A 339 -3.68 5.81 -30.56
CA PRO A 339 -2.84 6.50 -29.59
C PRO A 339 -1.44 6.76 -30.16
N GLY A 340 -0.97 8.00 -30.09
CA GLY A 340 0.29 8.47 -30.68
C GLY A 340 0.15 9.06 -32.09
N THR A 341 -1.01 8.95 -32.76
CA THR A 341 -1.23 9.56 -34.09
C THR A 341 -1.09 11.07 -34.02
N LEU A 342 -0.28 11.63 -34.91
CA LEU A 342 -0.08 13.08 -35.05
C LEU A 342 -1.01 13.61 -36.12
N MET A 343 -1.69 14.73 -35.83
CA MET A 343 -2.63 15.35 -36.76
C MET A 343 -2.48 16.87 -36.80
N GLU A 344 -2.76 17.46 -37.95
CA GLU A 344 -3.05 18.89 -38.06
C GLU A 344 -4.57 19.08 -37.94
N MET A 345 -4.99 19.82 -36.91
CA MET A 345 -6.37 20.23 -36.66
C MET A 345 -6.60 21.63 -37.24
N THR A 346 -7.61 21.76 -38.11
CA THR A 346 -8.07 23.03 -38.65
C THR A 346 -9.53 23.28 -38.28
N TYR A 347 -9.84 24.48 -37.78
CA TYR A 347 -11.17 24.86 -37.33
C TYR A 347 -11.41 26.37 -37.50
N GLU A 348 -12.67 26.82 -37.42
CA GLU A 348 -13.03 28.24 -37.52
C GLU A 348 -13.76 28.69 -36.26
N LEU A 349 -13.31 29.79 -35.65
CA LEU A 349 -14.00 30.50 -34.57
C LEU A 349 -14.30 31.92 -35.03
N GLU A 350 -15.56 32.35 -34.92
CA GLU A 350 -15.99 33.71 -35.31
C GLU A 350 -15.53 34.14 -36.73
N GLN A 351 -15.48 33.20 -37.68
CA GLN A 351 -14.99 33.39 -39.06
C GLN A 351 -13.47 33.59 -39.21
N ILE A 352 -12.69 33.28 -38.16
CA ILE A 352 -11.23 33.27 -38.20
C ILE A 352 -10.78 31.81 -38.24
N PRO A 353 -10.00 31.39 -39.25
CA PRO A 353 -9.45 30.05 -39.33
C PRO A 353 -8.24 29.89 -38.41
N TYR A 354 -8.18 28.76 -37.72
CA TYR A 354 -7.07 28.34 -36.85
C TYR A 354 -6.52 27.00 -37.33
N SER A 355 -5.21 26.80 -37.16
CA SER A 355 -4.54 25.51 -37.34
C SER A 355 -3.67 25.21 -36.13
N ARG A 356 -3.72 23.96 -35.66
CA ARG A 356 -2.94 23.46 -34.51
C ARG A 356 -2.48 22.03 -34.78
N ASN A 357 -1.27 21.69 -34.35
CA ASN A 357 -0.83 20.30 -34.30
C ASN A 357 -1.29 19.65 -33.00
N MET A 358 -1.62 18.37 -33.07
CA MET A 358 -2.10 17.60 -31.93
C MET A 358 -1.62 16.15 -31.99
N MET A 359 -1.61 15.49 -30.85
CA MET A 359 -1.37 14.05 -30.72
C MET A 359 -2.62 13.42 -30.09
N VAL A 360 -3.03 12.29 -30.66
CA VAL A 360 -4.09 11.48 -30.07
C VAL A 360 -3.53 10.70 -28.87
N GLU A 361 -4.15 10.86 -27.71
CA GLU A 361 -3.72 10.16 -26.48
C GLU A 361 -4.43 8.83 -26.28
N SER A 362 -5.74 8.84 -26.50
CA SER A 362 -6.59 7.67 -26.35
C SER A 362 -7.68 7.67 -27.42
N VAL A 363 -8.12 6.48 -27.82
CA VAL A 363 -9.18 6.29 -28.81
C VAL A 363 -10.24 5.38 -28.18
N ASP A 364 -11.48 5.85 -28.19
CA ASP A 364 -12.68 5.10 -27.82
C ASP A 364 -13.44 4.81 -29.13
N GLU A 365 -13.15 3.65 -29.72
CA GLU A 365 -13.74 3.24 -31.01
C GLU A 365 -15.27 3.10 -30.90
N GLU A 366 -15.79 2.64 -29.75
CA GLU A 366 -17.23 2.46 -29.51
C GLU A 366 -17.99 3.78 -29.54
N LYS A 367 -17.44 4.83 -28.91
CA LYS A 367 -18.03 6.17 -28.93
C LYS A 367 -17.66 6.97 -30.18
N SER A 368 -16.75 6.42 -30.99
CA SER A 368 -16.08 7.09 -32.10
C SER A 368 -15.44 8.40 -31.64
N GLN A 369 -14.72 8.35 -30.52
CA GLN A 369 -14.10 9.50 -29.88
C GLN A 369 -12.61 9.31 -29.69
N PHE A 370 -11.86 10.41 -29.60
CA PHE A 370 -10.48 10.40 -29.14
C PHE A 370 -10.18 11.60 -28.25
N THR A 371 -9.30 11.39 -27.26
CA THR A 371 -8.70 12.47 -26.45
C THR A 371 -7.35 12.85 -27.04
N PHE A 372 -6.88 14.06 -26.72
CA PHE A 372 -5.70 14.62 -27.37
C PHE A 372 -4.93 15.60 -26.51
N THR A 373 -3.66 15.76 -26.87
CA THR A 373 -2.80 16.86 -26.46
C THR A 373 -2.48 17.75 -27.65
N LEU A 374 -2.29 19.04 -27.38
CA LEU A 374 -1.91 20.03 -28.38
C LEU A 374 -0.41 20.32 -28.29
N GLU A 375 0.19 20.66 -29.41
CA GLU A 375 1.54 21.23 -29.41
C GLU A 375 1.51 22.60 -28.70
N GLU A 376 2.24 22.72 -27.59
CA GLU A 376 2.45 23.99 -26.91
C GLU A 376 3.31 24.92 -27.80
N THR A 377 2.87 26.17 -27.99
CA THR A 377 3.70 27.18 -28.65
C THR A 377 4.05 28.30 -27.67
N ASP A 378 5.25 28.87 -27.79
CA ASP A 378 5.77 29.95 -26.91
C ASP A 378 4.85 31.19 -26.83
N GLU A 379 3.87 31.34 -27.73
CA GLU A 379 2.92 32.45 -27.78
C GLU A 379 1.54 32.15 -27.15
N ASP A 380 1.23 30.89 -26.82
CA ASP A 380 -0.09 30.43 -26.37
C ASP A 380 -0.05 29.92 -24.91
N GLN A 381 0.13 30.81 -23.93
CA GLN A 381 -0.10 30.50 -22.50
C GLN A 381 -1.58 30.64 -22.06
N GLU A 382 -2.51 30.84 -23.00
CA GLU A 382 -3.94 30.79 -22.70
C GLU A 382 -4.46 29.36 -22.92
N GLU A 383 -5.04 28.79 -21.86
CA GLU A 383 -5.73 27.50 -21.86
C GLU A 383 -6.71 27.44 -23.06
N LEU A 384 -6.51 26.49 -23.99
CA LEU A 384 -7.26 26.45 -25.23
C LEU A 384 -8.73 26.09 -24.94
N ASN A 385 -9.60 27.10 -24.88
CA ASN A 385 -11.00 26.91 -24.55
C ASN A 385 -11.83 26.72 -25.82
N LEU A 386 -11.85 25.48 -26.33
CA LEU A 386 -12.66 25.09 -27.48
C LEU A 386 -14.16 25.04 -27.07
N PRO A 387 -15.07 25.69 -27.82
CA PRO A 387 -16.49 25.65 -27.51
C PRO A 387 -17.10 24.27 -27.81
N GLU A 388 -18.12 23.89 -27.03
CA GLU A 388 -18.95 22.69 -27.28
C GLU A 388 -19.45 22.69 -28.74
N ASP A 389 -19.51 21.51 -29.35
CA ASP A 389 -19.96 21.27 -30.72
C ASP A 389 -19.10 21.94 -31.81
N LEU A 390 -17.90 22.47 -31.48
CA LEU A 390 -16.97 22.97 -32.47
C LEU A 390 -16.63 21.88 -33.49
N THR A 391 -16.83 22.18 -34.77
CA THR A 391 -16.43 21.27 -35.85
C THR A 391 -14.99 21.56 -36.28
N ALA A 392 -14.17 20.53 -36.26
CA ALA A 392 -12.79 20.57 -36.71
C ALA A 392 -12.53 19.55 -37.82
N ARG A 393 -11.56 19.85 -38.67
CA ARG A 393 -11.03 18.97 -39.71
C ARG A 393 -9.63 18.52 -39.30
N PHE A 394 -9.36 17.23 -39.40
CA PHE A 394 -8.07 16.65 -39.05
C PHE A 394 -7.42 16.02 -40.26
N THR A 395 -6.12 16.29 -40.42
CA THR A 395 -5.26 15.65 -41.42
C THR A 395 -4.20 14.85 -40.68
N ILE A 396 -4.20 13.52 -40.86
CA ILE A 396 -3.21 12.63 -40.25
C ILE A 396 -1.83 12.91 -40.85
N THR A 397 -0.80 12.95 -40.03
CA THR A 397 0.60 13.05 -40.47
C THR A 397 1.25 11.68 -40.37
N ARG A 398 1.77 11.16 -41.48
CA ARG A 398 2.57 9.93 -41.48
C ARG A 398 3.90 10.17 -40.76
N GLN A 399 4.24 9.31 -39.81
CA GLN A 399 5.38 9.52 -38.91
C GLN A 399 6.61 8.71 -39.33
N TRP A 400 7.09 7.81 -38.48
CA TRP A 400 8.36 7.12 -38.64
C TRP A 400 8.18 5.82 -39.41
N LEU A 401 8.61 5.81 -40.67
CA LEU A 401 8.60 4.61 -41.48
C LEU A 401 9.88 3.80 -41.23
N VAL A 402 9.73 2.51 -40.94
CA VAL A 402 10.89 1.60 -40.82
C VAL A 402 11.46 1.31 -42.20
N THR A 403 12.68 1.76 -42.45
CA THR A 403 13.39 1.58 -43.73
C THR A 403 14.30 0.35 -43.73
N ALA A 404 14.78 -0.07 -42.56
CA ALA A 404 15.54 -1.32 -42.38
C ALA A 404 15.49 -1.79 -40.92
N GLY A 405 15.66 -3.10 -40.69
CA GLY A 405 15.69 -3.72 -39.36
C GLY A 405 14.49 -4.63 -39.08
N ASP A 406 14.53 -5.35 -37.96
CA ASP A 406 13.48 -6.30 -37.59
C ASP A 406 12.39 -5.68 -36.71
N LEU A 407 11.33 -5.19 -37.36
CA LEU A 407 10.14 -4.64 -36.70
C LEU A 407 9.33 -5.69 -35.92
N ALA A 408 9.45 -6.99 -36.24
CA ALA A 408 8.72 -8.04 -35.53
C ALA A 408 9.18 -8.17 -34.08
N SER A 409 10.45 -7.85 -33.81
CA SER A 409 11.04 -7.85 -32.47
C SER A 409 10.64 -6.65 -31.60
N ILE A 410 9.91 -5.67 -32.14
CA ILE A 410 9.45 -4.46 -31.45
C ILE A 410 8.01 -4.62 -30.99
N GLU A 411 7.73 -4.17 -29.77
CA GLU A 411 6.46 -4.22 -29.08
C GLU A 411 6.08 -2.81 -28.60
N LYS A 412 4.78 -2.58 -28.34
CA LYS A 412 4.31 -1.35 -27.70
C LYS A 412 4.99 -1.19 -26.33
N ASN A 413 5.31 0.05 -25.98
CA ASN A 413 6.08 0.46 -24.79
C ASN A 413 7.55 0.04 -24.78
N ASP A 414 8.08 -0.52 -25.88
CA ASP A 414 9.52 -0.72 -25.98
C ASP A 414 10.25 0.63 -25.93
N LEU A 415 11.38 0.63 -25.20
CA LEU A 415 12.31 1.74 -25.15
C LEU A 415 13.39 1.54 -26.21
N LEU A 416 13.49 2.49 -27.12
CA LEU A 416 14.44 2.49 -28.21
C LEU A 416 15.45 3.59 -28.01
N LYS A 417 16.72 3.22 -27.85
CA LYS A 417 17.81 4.18 -27.75
C LYS A 417 18.04 4.80 -29.12
N VAL A 418 18.03 6.13 -29.16
CA VAL A 418 18.43 6.90 -30.34
C VAL A 418 19.94 7.04 -30.32
N SER A 419 20.60 6.69 -31.43
CA SER A 419 22.05 6.84 -31.55
C SER A 419 22.47 8.30 -31.30
N GLY A 420 23.03 8.56 -30.12
CA GLY A 420 23.57 9.86 -29.71
C GLY A 420 22.57 10.90 -29.17
N GLN A 421 21.28 10.59 -28.98
CA GLN A 421 20.26 11.61 -28.70
C GLN A 421 19.16 11.26 -27.67
N GLY A 422 19.21 10.11 -26.98
CA GLY A 422 18.29 9.79 -25.88
C GLY A 422 17.55 8.46 -26.05
N VAL A 423 16.39 8.32 -25.42
CA VAL A 423 15.54 7.13 -25.48
C VAL A 423 14.13 7.55 -25.88
N LEU A 424 13.53 6.82 -26.81
CA LEU A 424 12.15 7.01 -27.25
C LEU A 424 11.30 5.82 -26.82
N ILE A 425 10.01 6.07 -26.59
CA ILE A 425 9.01 5.06 -26.28
C ILE A 425 8.22 4.77 -27.54
N VAL A 426 8.04 3.48 -27.83
CA VAL A 426 7.12 3.03 -28.89
C VAL A 426 5.69 3.10 -28.37
N SER A 427 4.99 4.18 -28.68
CA SER A 427 3.59 4.37 -28.28
C SER A 427 2.63 3.46 -29.05
N MET A 428 2.93 3.19 -30.33
CA MET A 428 2.14 2.31 -31.19
C MET A 428 2.96 1.79 -32.38
N ILE A 429 2.54 0.68 -32.98
CA ILE A 429 3.17 0.07 -34.15
C ILE A 429 2.08 -0.27 -35.15
N ASP A 430 2.10 0.38 -36.31
CA ASP A 430 1.34 -0.08 -37.47
C ASP A 430 2.24 -1.04 -38.27
N ARG A 431 1.99 -2.35 -38.10
CA ARG A 431 2.76 -3.39 -38.78
C ARG A 431 2.43 -3.52 -40.26
N GLU A 432 1.24 -3.10 -40.69
CA GLU A 432 0.84 -3.18 -42.10
C GLU A 432 1.49 -2.06 -42.91
N ALA A 433 1.51 -0.84 -42.36
CA ALA A 433 2.19 0.30 -42.97
C ALA A 433 3.72 0.30 -42.71
N GLY A 434 4.19 -0.45 -41.70
CA GLY A 434 5.58 -0.40 -41.26
C GLY A 434 5.92 0.90 -40.54
N GLU A 435 4.93 1.52 -39.90
CA GLU A 435 5.06 2.81 -39.22
C GLU A 435 5.17 2.65 -37.71
N LEU A 436 6.05 3.46 -37.11
CA LEU A 436 6.25 3.56 -35.67
C LEU A 436 5.74 4.92 -35.18
N TYR A 437 5.01 4.87 -34.08
CA TYR A 437 4.54 6.05 -33.36
C TYR A 437 5.43 6.20 -32.14
N LEU A 438 6.27 7.24 -32.16
CA LEU A 438 7.32 7.44 -31.17
C LEU A 438 7.05 8.69 -30.37
N THR A 439 7.10 8.55 -29.06
CA THR A 439 7.14 9.66 -28.10
C THR A 439 8.48 9.61 -27.38
N ASP A 440 8.85 10.68 -26.70
CA ASP A 440 9.98 10.63 -25.77
C ASP A 440 9.57 9.95 -24.44
N THR A 441 10.47 10.03 -23.47
CA THR A 441 10.22 9.49 -22.13
C THR A 441 9.23 10.30 -21.30
N SER A 442 8.88 11.55 -21.63
CA SER A 442 7.77 12.27 -20.96
C SER A 442 6.41 11.93 -21.59
N LYS A 443 6.40 11.08 -22.63
CA LYS A 443 5.26 10.82 -23.53
C LYS A 443 4.93 12.02 -24.40
N ASP A 444 5.87 12.94 -24.59
CA ASP A 444 5.66 14.06 -25.48
C ASP A 444 5.91 13.63 -26.93
N PRO A 445 5.13 14.18 -27.88
CA PRO A 445 5.22 13.78 -29.28
C PRO A 445 6.43 14.46 -29.92
N ILE A 446 7.10 13.75 -30.83
CA ILE A 446 8.22 14.34 -31.57
C ILE A 446 7.66 15.15 -32.76
N TYR A 447 7.34 16.42 -32.52
CA TYR A 447 6.85 17.35 -33.54
C TYR A 447 7.95 18.01 -34.38
N GLY A 448 7.54 18.63 -35.50
CA GLY A 448 8.33 19.65 -36.19
C GLY A 448 9.56 19.15 -36.97
N MET A 449 9.71 17.84 -37.15
CA MET A 449 10.81 17.29 -37.94
C MET A 449 10.61 17.51 -39.44
N ALA A 450 11.71 17.74 -40.16
CA ALA A 450 11.66 17.84 -41.61
C ALA A 450 11.40 16.45 -42.22
N GLY A 451 10.51 16.37 -43.20
CA GLY A 451 10.30 15.13 -43.96
C GLY A 451 11.62 14.62 -44.56
N GLY A 452 11.90 13.34 -44.36
CA GLY A 452 13.15 12.66 -44.73
C GLY A 452 14.21 12.62 -43.62
N THR A 453 13.94 13.14 -42.41
CA THR A 453 14.85 12.99 -41.28
C THR A 453 15.03 11.50 -40.93
N GLU A 454 16.26 11.00 -41.02
CA GLU A 454 16.59 9.61 -40.67
C GLU A 454 17.05 9.48 -39.22
N MET A 455 16.69 8.38 -38.58
CA MET A 455 17.09 8.04 -37.21
C MET A 455 17.42 6.56 -37.09
N THR A 456 18.45 6.25 -36.29
CA THR A 456 18.79 4.89 -35.90
C THR A 456 18.27 4.62 -34.49
N LEU A 457 17.37 3.65 -34.39
CA LEU A 457 16.75 3.19 -33.14
C LEU A 457 17.33 1.84 -32.74
N ILE A 458 17.70 1.69 -31.47
CA ILE A 458 18.36 0.49 -30.97
C ILE A 458 17.54 -0.08 -29.82
N LYS A 459 17.02 -1.30 -29.97
CA LYS A 459 16.42 -2.05 -28.87
C LYS A 459 17.52 -2.85 -28.18
N GLN A 460 17.64 -2.69 -26.86
CA GLN A 460 18.66 -3.36 -26.06
C GLN A 460 18.04 -4.28 -25.00
N LYS A 461 18.79 -5.32 -24.63
CA LYS A 461 18.50 -6.22 -23.50
C LYS A 461 19.53 -5.97 -22.42
N VAL A 462 19.08 -5.79 -21.19
CA VAL A 462 19.95 -5.69 -20.02
C VAL A 462 20.58 -7.06 -19.74
N ASN A 463 21.90 -7.08 -19.61
CA ASN A 463 22.67 -8.29 -19.29
C ASN A 463 23.06 -8.32 -17.81
N ASP A 464 23.60 -7.22 -17.31
CA ASP A 464 24.01 -7.09 -15.91
C ASP A 464 23.11 -6.10 -15.17
N TYR A 465 22.86 -6.44 -13.91
CA TYR A 465 22.08 -5.62 -12.99
C TYR A 465 22.99 -5.17 -11.84
N ARG A 466 22.79 -3.92 -11.40
CA ARG A 466 23.63 -3.25 -10.40
C ARG A 466 23.42 -3.81 -8.99
N ILE A 467 22.26 -4.40 -8.72
CA ILE A 467 21.87 -4.88 -7.39
C ILE A 467 21.79 -6.40 -7.41
N CYS A 468 22.80 -7.03 -6.81
CA CYS A 468 22.91 -8.46 -6.62
C CYS A 468 23.49 -8.75 -5.23
N TYR A 469 22.78 -9.53 -4.43
CA TYR A 469 23.16 -9.83 -3.04
C TYR A 469 22.65 -11.19 -2.60
N LEU A 470 23.24 -11.74 -1.54
CA LEU A 470 22.78 -12.98 -0.93
C LEU A 470 21.90 -12.69 0.29
N PRO A 471 20.58 -12.95 0.22
CA PRO A 471 19.69 -12.80 1.37
C PRO A 471 20.08 -13.74 2.51
N GLY A 472 19.90 -13.30 3.74
CA GLY A 472 20.13 -14.09 4.93
C GLY A 472 20.25 -13.26 6.19
N GLU A 473 20.57 -13.95 7.28
CA GLU A 473 20.89 -13.35 8.56
C GLU A 473 22.32 -13.66 8.98
N LEU A 474 23.01 -12.65 9.52
CA LEU A 474 24.40 -12.74 9.94
C LEU A 474 24.57 -12.19 11.35
N LYS A 475 24.77 -13.10 12.30
CA LYS A 475 25.14 -12.73 13.68
C LYS A 475 26.64 -12.85 13.86
N TRP A 476 27.26 -11.82 14.44
CA TRP A 476 28.71 -11.73 14.57
C TRP A 476 29.13 -10.83 15.74
N ARG A 477 30.44 -10.68 15.95
CA ARG A 477 31.02 -9.85 17.03
C ARG A 477 30.72 -8.34 16.88
N GLY A 478 30.45 -7.87 15.66
CA GLY A 478 30.09 -6.48 15.38
C GLY A 478 31.28 -5.54 15.13
N ASN A 479 30.99 -4.45 14.40
CA ASN A 479 31.87 -3.30 14.20
C ASN A 479 30.99 -2.03 14.23
N PRO A 480 31.15 -1.13 15.22
CA PRO A 480 30.29 0.04 15.33
C PRO A 480 30.56 1.09 14.24
N ALA A 481 31.59 0.89 13.40
CA ALA A 481 31.84 1.71 12.22
C ALA A 481 30.98 1.29 11.01
N LEU A 482 30.36 0.11 11.05
CA LEU A 482 29.38 -0.32 10.04
C LEU A 482 27.98 0.10 10.47
N GLU A 483 27.15 0.44 9.50
CA GLU A 483 25.76 0.82 9.71
C GLU A 483 24.83 0.21 8.66
N ALA A 484 23.53 0.28 8.92
CA ALA A 484 22.55 -0.06 7.89
C ALA A 484 22.78 0.81 6.64
N GLY A 485 22.84 0.12 5.51
CA GLY A 485 23.15 0.64 4.19
C GLY A 485 24.46 0.12 3.61
N ASP A 486 25.43 -0.25 4.44
CA ASP A 486 26.74 -0.67 3.94
C ASP A 486 26.65 -2.01 3.19
N ILE A 487 27.41 -2.14 2.10
CA ILE A 487 27.59 -3.40 1.37
C ILE A 487 28.90 -4.05 1.85
N ILE A 488 28.80 -5.23 2.45
CA ILE A 488 29.97 -5.98 2.95
C ILE A 488 30.10 -7.32 2.25
N MET A 489 31.25 -7.99 2.42
CA MET A 489 31.43 -9.37 1.99
C MET A 489 31.16 -10.33 3.15
N ALA A 490 30.31 -11.32 2.96
CA ALA A 490 30.08 -12.40 3.93
C ALA A 490 30.71 -13.71 3.44
N GLU A 491 31.57 -14.33 4.27
CA GLU A 491 32.18 -15.63 3.95
C GLU A 491 31.20 -16.78 4.26
N LYS A 492 30.89 -17.62 3.26
CA LYS A 492 30.04 -18.81 3.38
C LYS A 492 30.81 -19.99 3.97
N ALA A 493 30.09 -21.05 4.32
CA ALA A 493 30.67 -22.29 4.87
C ALA A 493 31.69 -22.97 3.93
N ASP A 494 31.56 -22.77 2.61
CA ASP A 494 32.45 -23.28 1.58
C ASP A 494 33.71 -22.42 1.33
N GLY A 495 33.86 -21.30 2.06
CA GLY A 495 34.97 -20.36 1.95
C GLY A 495 34.84 -19.32 0.82
N SER A 496 33.75 -19.36 0.03
CA SER A 496 33.46 -18.29 -0.92
C SER A 496 32.83 -17.08 -0.23
N CYS A 497 33.02 -15.89 -0.80
CA CYS A 497 32.50 -14.64 -0.25
C CYS A 497 31.47 -14.05 -1.21
N GLU A 498 30.35 -13.57 -0.67
CA GLU A 498 29.28 -12.93 -1.45
C GLU A 498 28.94 -11.55 -0.88
N ASN A 499 28.38 -10.67 -1.71
CA ASN A 499 27.87 -9.38 -1.26
C ASN A 499 26.68 -9.58 -0.32
N PHE A 500 26.71 -8.88 0.81
CA PHE A 500 25.66 -8.81 1.80
C PHE A 500 25.32 -7.35 2.07
N TYR A 501 24.10 -6.96 1.75
CA TYR A 501 23.62 -5.59 1.91
C TYR A 501 23.05 -5.47 3.31
N ILE A 502 23.59 -4.60 4.15
CA ILE A 502 23.08 -4.43 5.51
C ILE A 502 21.76 -3.65 5.45
N MET A 503 20.63 -4.34 5.28
CA MET A 503 19.31 -3.69 5.22
C MET A 503 18.85 -3.32 6.63
N THR A 504 19.08 -4.21 7.59
CA THR A 504 18.90 -3.92 9.02
C THR A 504 20.11 -4.33 9.83
N GLN A 505 20.33 -3.62 10.94
CA GLN A 505 21.37 -3.91 11.91
C GLN A 505 20.82 -3.76 13.34
N ASN A 506 20.95 -4.82 14.14
CA ASN A 506 20.79 -4.76 15.58
C ASN A 506 22.18 -4.83 16.23
N LEU A 507 22.66 -3.71 16.78
CA LEU A 507 23.95 -3.60 17.45
C LEU A 507 23.74 -3.48 18.96
N ARG A 508 24.21 -4.49 19.71
CA ARG A 508 24.10 -4.53 21.17
C ARG A 508 25.47 -4.34 21.82
N LEU A 509 25.55 -3.35 22.71
CA LEU A 509 26.73 -3.03 23.51
C LEU A 509 26.42 -3.26 24.99
N SER A 510 26.96 -4.33 25.59
CA SER A 510 26.70 -4.68 27.00
C SER A 510 27.93 -5.36 27.65
N GLY A 511 28.98 -4.60 27.96
CA GLY A 511 30.27 -5.15 28.41
C GLY A 511 31.05 -5.94 27.33
N GLY A 512 30.52 -5.95 26.11
CA GLY A 512 31.03 -6.55 24.89
C GLY A 512 30.14 -6.12 23.71
N LEU A 513 30.58 -6.37 22.49
CA LEU A 513 29.84 -6.02 21.27
C LEU A 513 29.24 -7.27 20.63
N SER A 514 28.01 -7.16 20.15
CA SER A 514 27.38 -8.14 19.28
C SER A 514 26.55 -7.41 18.24
N SER A 515 26.55 -7.93 17.02
CA SER A 515 25.76 -7.39 15.91
C SER A 515 25.01 -8.51 15.21
N GLN A 516 23.76 -8.23 14.84
CA GLN A 516 22.96 -9.05 13.95
C GLN A 516 22.58 -8.20 12.74
N LEU A 517 22.88 -8.70 11.56
CA LEU A 517 22.60 -8.07 10.27
C LEU A 517 21.56 -8.92 9.53
N ALA A 518 20.68 -8.29 8.77
CA ALA A 518 19.75 -9.02 7.90
C ALA A 518 19.62 -8.35 6.53
N ALA A 519 19.35 -9.20 5.54
CA ALA A 519 18.97 -8.83 4.17
C ALA A 519 17.95 -9.86 3.68
N LYS A 520 16.69 -9.48 3.44
CA LYS A 520 15.69 -10.39 2.88
C LYS A 520 15.61 -10.28 1.36
N GLY A 521 15.08 -11.33 0.75
CA GLY A 521 14.90 -11.44 -0.70
C GLY A 521 13.52 -11.96 -1.09
N GLU A 522 12.50 -11.72 -0.26
CA GLU A 522 11.11 -12.12 -0.57
C GLU A 522 10.30 -10.95 -1.12
N ASN A 523 9.39 -11.25 -2.05
CA ASN A 523 8.45 -10.33 -2.70
C ASN A 523 7.11 -10.31 -1.95
N GLU A 524 7.07 -9.91 -0.68
CA GLU A 524 5.77 -9.51 -0.12
C GLU A 524 5.41 -8.13 -0.68
N THR A 525 4.50 -8.17 -1.65
CA THR A 525 4.06 -7.05 -2.49
C THR A 525 3.26 -6.08 -1.63
N SER A 526 3.95 -5.18 -0.96
CA SER A 526 3.53 -3.79 -0.77
C SER A 526 4.64 -3.09 0.01
N ALA A 527 5.52 -2.38 -0.70
CA ALA A 527 6.06 -1.15 -0.14
C ALA A 527 4.91 -0.12 -0.11
N ASN A 528 3.87 -0.43 0.69
CA ASN A 528 3.05 0.62 1.26
C ASN A 528 4.03 1.59 1.90
N PHE A 529 3.71 2.88 1.91
CA PHE A 529 4.42 3.84 2.74
C PHE A 529 4.21 3.47 4.23
N SER A 530 4.82 2.38 4.68
CA SER A 530 4.95 2.02 6.07
C SER A 530 6.08 2.91 6.55
N SER A 531 5.73 3.81 7.47
CA SER A 531 6.69 4.35 8.41
C SER A 531 7.39 3.16 9.07
N ALA A 532 8.50 2.71 8.50
CA ALA A 532 9.14 1.44 8.84
C ALA A 532 9.31 1.29 10.37
N GLY A 533 8.78 0.20 10.89
CA GLY A 533 8.85 -0.26 12.30
C GLY A 533 8.02 0.55 13.31
N ASP A 534 7.01 -0.06 13.93
CA ASP A 534 6.29 0.43 15.12
C ASP A 534 6.22 1.96 15.23
N GLY A 535 5.54 2.60 14.28
CA GLY A 535 5.43 4.06 14.26
C GLY A 535 4.84 4.59 15.58
N PRO A 536 5.24 5.80 16.04
CA PRO A 536 4.74 6.42 17.28
C PRO A 536 3.21 6.62 17.31
N THR A 537 2.52 6.36 16.20
CA THR A 537 1.07 6.40 16.03
C THR A 537 0.34 5.30 16.83
N ASP A 538 0.90 4.08 16.93
CA ASP A 538 0.31 3.03 17.79
C ASP A 538 0.59 3.30 19.28
N LYS A 539 1.69 3.99 19.58
CA LYS A 539 2.03 4.45 20.94
C LYS A 539 1.29 5.74 21.34
N LYS A 540 0.67 6.47 20.41
CA LYS A 540 -0.27 7.57 20.74
C LYS A 540 -1.50 7.02 21.47
N LEU A 541 -1.94 5.80 21.17
CA LEU A 541 -3.01 5.13 21.92
C LEU A 541 -2.58 4.85 23.38
N THR A 542 -1.34 4.40 23.58
CA THR A 542 -0.72 4.26 24.91
C THR A 542 -0.55 5.61 25.62
N ARG A 543 -0.24 6.69 24.88
CA ARG A 543 -0.16 8.06 25.42
C ARG A 543 -1.52 8.59 25.87
N VAL A 544 -2.63 8.15 25.25
CA VAL A 544 -3.99 8.45 25.76
C VAL A 544 -4.21 7.77 27.12
N TYR A 545 -3.81 6.51 27.28
CA TYR A 545 -3.87 5.80 28.57
C TYR A 545 -2.99 6.47 29.65
N THR A 546 -1.75 6.85 29.33
CA THR A 546 -0.87 7.56 30.27
C THR A 546 -1.37 8.97 30.59
N SER A 547 -1.88 9.70 29.59
CA SER A 547 -2.43 11.06 29.81
C SER A 547 -3.67 11.08 30.70
N LEU A 548 -4.51 10.03 30.66
CA LEU A 548 -5.65 9.89 31.55
C LEU A 548 -5.19 9.57 32.98
N GLN A 549 -4.24 8.67 33.14
CA GLN A 549 -3.61 8.37 34.44
C GLN A 549 -2.89 9.60 35.02
N GLU A 550 -2.20 10.38 34.21
CA GLU A 550 -1.57 11.64 34.59
C GLU A 550 -2.61 12.70 34.99
N THR A 551 -3.72 12.82 34.24
CA THR A 551 -4.82 13.72 34.61
C THR A 551 -5.47 13.28 35.94
N ILE A 552 -5.66 11.98 36.16
CA ILE A 552 -6.15 11.41 37.42
C ILE A 552 -5.16 11.70 38.57
N LEU A 553 -3.86 11.48 38.36
CA LEU A 553 -2.82 11.76 39.35
C LEU A 553 -2.70 13.27 39.65
N LYS A 554 -2.78 14.13 38.62
CA LYS A 554 -2.76 15.59 38.76
C LYS A 554 -3.98 16.10 39.49
N ALA A 555 -5.18 15.56 39.20
CA ALA A 555 -6.40 15.86 39.95
C ALA A 555 -6.28 15.38 41.40
N THR A 556 -5.84 14.13 41.61
CA THR A 556 -5.64 13.52 42.93
C THR A 556 -4.67 14.35 43.77
N ASN A 557 -3.47 14.66 43.27
CA ASN A 557 -2.46 15.46 43.97
C ASN A 557 -2.95 16.88 44.29
N ARG A 558 -3.75 17.49 43.39
CA ARG A 558 -4.36 18.80 43.65
C ARG A 558 -5.44 18.77 44.73
N ILE A 559 -6.14 17.64 44.89
CA ILE A 559 -7.21 17.48 45.89
C ILE A 559 -6.64 17.04 47.24
N THR A 560 -5.74 16.05 47.25
CA THR A 560 -5.19 15.45 48.48
C THR A 560 -4.02 16.23 49.07
N GLY A 561 -3.33 17.05 48.27
CA GLY A 561 -2.16 17.83 48.67
C GLY A 561 -2.42 19.27 49.13
N GLN A 562 -3.69 19.72 49.15
CA GLN A 562 -4.04 21.05 49.66
C GLN A 562 -4.29 20.99 51.17
N SER A 563 -3.64 21.89 51.91
CA SER A 563 -3.94 22.16 53.32
C SER A 563 -4.52 23.56 53.43
N GLY A 564 -5.76 23.66 53.92
CA GLY A 564 -6.49 24.92 54.05
C GLY A 564 -7.77 24.99 53.20
N GLY A 565 -8.47 26.12 53.32
CA GLY A 565 -9.81 26.35 52.78
C GLY A 565 -10.81 26.66 53.89
N HIS A 566 -11.62 27.69 53.70
CA HIS A 566 -12.66 28.08 54.65
C HIS A 566 -13.99 27.49 54.20
N VAL A 567 -14.54 26.61 55.03
CA VAL A 567 -15.90 26.08 54.83
C VAL A 567 -16.88 27.07 55.45
N VAL A 568 -17.72 27.66 54.61
CA VAL A 568 -18.81 28.54 55.05
C VAL A 568 -20.12 27.90 54.67
N ILE A 569 -20.97 27.67 55.67
CA ILE A 569 -22.37 27.29 55.47
C ILE A 569 -23.15 28.60 55.48
N ASN A 570 -23.69 28.98 54.32
CA ASN A 570 -24.49 30.19 54.21
C ASN A 570 -25.96 29.79 54.34
N GLU A 571 -26.59 30.24 55.42
CA GLU A 571 -27.98 29.91 55.75
C GLU A 571 -28.93 31.00 55.25
N ASN A 572 -30.14 30.59 54.88
CA ASN A 572 -31.28 31.49 54.68
C ASN A 572 -32.32 31.27 55.80
N ASP A 573 -33.43 32.00 55.76
CA ASP A 573 -34.51 31.90 56.75
C ASP A 573 -35.13 30.48 56.88
N SER A 574 -34.77 29.55 56.00
CA SER A 574 -35.24 28.15 55.95
C SER A 574 -34.15 27.11 56.22
N GLY A 575 -32.93 27.51 56.59
CA GLY A 575 -31.79 26.61 56.88
C GLY A 575 -30.61 26.78 55.90
N PRO A 576 -29.68 25.82 55.84
CA PRO A 576 -28.48 25.93 55.00
C PRO A 576 -28.85 25.98 53.52
N ALA A 577 -28.58 27.13 52.87
CA ALA A 577 -28.88 27.35 51.46
C ALA A 577 -27.77 26.81 50.56
N GLU A 578 -26.52 26.89 51.02
CA GLU A 578 -25.34 26.50 50.26
C GLU A 578 -24.12 26.21 51.14
N ILE A 579 -23.21 25.40 50.62
CA ILE A 579 -21.89 25.13 51.17
C ILE A 579 -20.86 25.79 50.25
N LEU A 580 -19.97 26.59 50.84
CA LEU A 580 -18.90 27.27 50.15
C LEU A 580 -17.55 26.78 50.69
N ILE A 581 -16.64 26.41 49.81
CA ILE A 581 -15.22 26.18 50.14
C ILE A 581 -14.41 27.26 49.44
N MET A 582 -13.78 28.13 50.23
CA MET A 582 -13.22 29.40 49.74
C MET A 582 -11.75 29.59 50.17
N ASP A 583 -11.05 30.46 49.45
CA ASP A 583 -9.69 30.89 49.78
C ASP A 583 -9.60 31.93 50.91
N THR A 584 -10.72 32.52 51.34
CA THR A 584 -10.85 33.40 52.53
C THR A 584 -12.11 33.07 53.33
N ASP A 585 -12.21 33.49 54.59
CA ASP A 585 -13.39 33.30 55.45
C ASP A 585 -14.56 34.26 55.14
N ASP A 586 -14.29 35.40 54.49
CA ASP A 586 -15.32 36.32 53.98
C ASP A 586 -15.70 36.00 52.53
N ILE A 587 -16.99 35.74 52.30
CA ILE A 587 -17.61 35.49 50.98
C ILE A 587 -17.31 36.64 50.00
N ARG A 588 -17.24 37.88 50.48
CA ARG A 588 -17.06 39.08 49.65
C ARG A 588 -15.65 39.21 49.09
N THR A 589 -14.66 38.65 49.77
CA THR A 589 -13.24 38.73 49.37
C THR A 589 -12.75 37.48 48.65
N ALA A 590 -13.52 36.38 48.72
CA ALA A 590 -13.17 35.11 48.13
C ALA A 590 -13.08 35.21 46.59
N LYS A 591 -12.04 34.62 46.02
CA LYS A 591 -11.83 34.52 44.56
C LYS A 591 -11.91 33.10 44.06
N LYS A 592 -11.42 32.14 44.84
CA LYS A 592 -11.49 30.70 44.51
C LYS A 592 -12.61 30.08 45.33
N VAL A 593 -13.75 29.86 44.69
CA VAL A 593 -14.97 29.41 45.36
C VAL A 593 -15.45 28.11 44.75
N TRP A 594 -15.47 27.05 45.54
CA TRP A 594 -16.35 25.91 45.30
C TRP A 594 -17.69 26.21 45.95
N ARG A 595 -18.77 26.17 45.16
CA ARG A 595 -20.13 26.39 45.63
C ARG A 595 -20.94 25.12 45.42
N TRP A 596 -21.74 24.76 46.42
CA TRP A 596 -22.69 23.65 46.33
C TRP A 596 -24.02 24.06 46.94
N ASN A 597 -25.10 24.00 46.14
CA ASN A 597 -26.47 24.24 46.58
C ASN A 597 -27.45 23.33 45.84
N GLN A 598 -28.76 23.53 46.04
CA GLN A 598 -29.80 22.74 45.35
C GLN A 598 -29.71 22.79 43.82
N GLY A 599 -29.17 23.88 43.25
CA GLY A 599 -29.01 24.06 41.80
C GLY A 599 -27.78 23.37 41.20
N GLY A 600 -26.86 22.85 42.01
CA GLY A 600 -25.67 22.13 41.54
C GLY A 600 -24.40 22.44 42.31
N LEU A 601 -23.26 21.98 41.78
CA LEU A 601 -21.93 22.25 42.29
C LEU A 601 -21.04 22.86 41.20
N GLY A 602 -20.21 23.84 41.56
CA GLY A 602 -19.32 24.47 40.58
C GLY A 602 -18.13 25.18 41.20
N TYR A 603 -17.08 25.33 40.38
CA TYR A 603 -15.89 26.08 40.74
C TYR A 603 -15.84 27.42 40.00
N SER A 604 -15.52 28.49 40.74
CA SER A 604 -15.17 29.78 40.17
C SER A 604 -13.80 30.24 40.65
N ARG A 605 -13.03 30.81 39.71
CA ARG A 605 -11.78 31.54 39.98
C ARG A 605 -11.99 33.05 40.13
N ASN A 606 -13.24 33.52 39.98
CA ASN A 606 -13.60 34.94 39.96
C ASN A 606 -14.49 35.36 41.15
N GLY A 607 -14.66 34.46 42.14
CA GLY A 607 -15.40 34.72 43.38
C GLY A 607 -16.83 34.18 43.40
N TYR A 608 -17.56 34.55 44.46
CA TYR A 608 -18.87 33.99 44.81
C TYR A 608 -19.96 34.15 43.73
N ASN A 609 -19.90 35.19 42.91
CA ASN A 609 -20.90 35.43 41.87
C ASN A 609 -20.61 34.72 40.54
N GLY A 610 -19.53 33.94 40.46
CA GLY A 610 -19.11 33.27 39.22
C GLY A 610 -18.36 34.19 38.24
N PRO A 611 -18.29 33.84 36.94
CA PRO A 611 -18.91 32.67 36.30
C PRO A 611 -18.35 31.33 36.79
N TYR A 612 -19.18 30.28 36.67
CA TYR A 612 -18.83 28.89 36.98
C TYR A 612 -18.58 28.13 35.68
N GLY A 613 -17.36 28.22 35.15
CA GLY A 613 -16.97 27.56 33.89
C GLY A 613 -16.74 26.05 34.02
N THR A 614 -16.83 25.50 35.24
CA THR A 614 -16.78 24.07 35.52
C THR A 614 -17.86 23.76 36.56
N ALA A 615 -18.93 23.08 36.16
CA ALA A 615 -20.08 22.82 37.02
C ALA A 615 -20.83 21.54 36.65
N VAL A 616 -21.51 20.97 37.63
CA VAL A 616 -22.55 19.96 37.45
C VAL A 616 -23.84 20.57 37.96
N THR A 617 -24.84 20.72 37.09
CA THR A 617 -26.14 21.32 37.44
C THR A 617 -27.09 20.28 38.02
N GLN A 618 -28.12 20.72 38.75
CA GLN A 618 -29.18 19.85 39.25
C GLN A 618 -29.93 19.09 38.14
N ASP A 619 -29.89 19.60 36.91
CA ASP A 619 -30.54 19.02 35.74
C ASP A 619 -29.66 17.96 35.05
N GLY A 620 -28.48 17.65 35.62
CA GLY A 620 -27.57 16.63 35.12
C GLY A 620 -26.62 17.10 34.02
N GLU A 621 -26.56 18.41 33.74
CA GLU A 621 -25.66 18.98 32.74
C GLU A 621 -24.25 19.13 33.32
N ILE A 622 -23.24 18.75 32.52
CA ILE A 622 -21.83 18.96 32.83
C ILE A 622 -21.33 20.14 31.99
N VAL A 623 -21.01 21.25 32.65
CA VAL A 623 -20.47 22.46 32.02
C VAL A 623 -18.95 22.43 32.16
N GLY A 624 -18.24 22.42 31.02
CA GLY A 624 -16.78 22.47 30.97
C GLY A 624 -16.29 22.78 29.56
N SER A 625 -15.13 23.41 29.43
CA SER A 625 -14.51 23.69 28.12
C SER A 625 -13.89 22.46 27.47
N TYR A 626 -13.56 21.43 28.26
CA TYR A 626 -12.96 20.18 27.80
C TYR A 626 -13.37 19.03 28.74
N ILE A 627 -13.74 17.88 28.18
CA ILE A 627 -14.05 16.65 28.93
C ILE A 627 -13.06 15.59 28.46
N GLN A 628 -12.13 15.20 29.34
CA GLN A 628 -11.23 14.07 29.10
C GLN A 628 -11.87 12.82 29.70
N ALA A 629 -12.21 11.84 28.86
CA ALA A 629 -12.82 10.58 29.27
C ALA A 629 -12.26 9.42 28.44
N GLU A 630 -12.22 8.22 29.01
CA GLU A 630 -11.86 6.98 28.30
C GLU A 630 -12.89 6.62 27.23
N SER A 631 -14.18 6.78 27.55
CA SER A 631 -15.29 6.69 26.60
C SER A 631 -16.48 7.52 27.10
N ILE A 632 -17.32 8.01 26.19
CA ILE A 632 -18.60 8.66 26.49
C ILE A 632 -19.69 7.89 25.76
N ALA A 633 -20.41 7.02 26.48
CA ALA A 633 -21.59 6.34 25.95
C ALA A 633 -22.83 7.20 26.22
N GLY A 634 -23.58 7.55 25.17
CA GLY A 634 -24.80 8.36 25.29
C GLY A 634 -25.83 7.98 24.24
N SER A 635 -27.10 7.91 24.63
CA SER A 635 -28.20 7.58 23.72
C SER A 635 -28.45 8.66 22.66
N LYS A 636 -28.03 9.90 22.92
CA LYS A 636 -28.13 11.03 22.00
C LYS A 636 -27.05 12.06 22.31
N LEU A 637 -26.03 12.16 21.48
CA LEU A 637 -25.02 13.23 21.54
C LEU A 637 -25.47 14.37 20.61
N LYS A 638 -25.84 15.53 21.16
CA LYS A 638 -26.26 16.68 20.35
C LYS A 638 -25.05 17.54 20.00
N ILE A 639 -24.64 17.51 18.74
CA ILE A 639 -23.56 18.34 18.17
C ILE A 639 -24.20 19.50 17.41
N ASP A 640 -23.61 20.70 17.49
CA ASP A 640 -24.08 21.88 16.76
C ASP A 640 -23.97 21.67 15.24
N SER A 641 -24.97 22.10 14.47
CA SER A 641 -25.03 21.91 13.02
C SER A 641 -23.87 22.55 12.27
N GLN A 642 -23.31 23.66 12.77
CA GLN A 642 -22.14 24.30 12.15
C GLN A 642 -20.85 23.48 12.32
N VAL A 643 -20.80 22.64 13.35
CA VAL A 643 -19.68 21.71 13.57
C VAL A 643 -19.86 20.46 12.72
N ILE A 644 -21.10 19.99 12.55
CA ILE A 644 -21.45 18.88 11.66
C ILE A 644 -21.09 19.23 10.20
N GLU A 645 -21.42 20.43 9.72
CA GLU A 645 -21.07 20.85 8.36
C GLU A 645 -19.56 20.85 8.11
N LYS A 646 -18.74 21.22 9.10
CA LYS A 646 -17.27 21.16 9.02
C LYS A 646 -16.73 19.74 9.05
N ILE A 647 -17.32 18.86 9.85
CA ILE A 647 -16.95 17.44 9.90
C ILE A 647 -17.29 16.77 8.56
N VAL A 648 -18.47 17.05 8.00
CA VAL A 648 -18.91 16.51 6.70
C VAL A 648 -18.05 17.07 5.56
N ALA A 649 -17.70 18.35 5.58
CA ALA A 649 -16.79 18.95 4.60
C ALA A 649 -15.39 18.29 4.66
N GLY A 650 -14.84 18.06 5.85
CA GLY A 650 -13.56 17.38 6.04
C GLY A 650 -13.58 15.89 5.66
N ILE A 651 -14.72 15.19 5.82
CA ILE A 651 -14.87 13.80 5.36
C ILE A 651 -14.92 13.75 3.83
N ASN A 652 -15.67 14.65 3.20
CA ASN A 652 -15.79 14.71 1.74
C ASN A 652 -14.48 15.16 1.06
N ALA A 653 -13.65 15.94 1.76
CA ALA A 653 -12.32 16.33 1.33
C ALA A 653 -11.23 15.29 1.68
N GLY A 654 -11.58 14.19 2.36
CA GLY A 654 -10.61 13.16 2.78
C GLY A 654 -9.70 13.56 3.96
N GLU A 655 -9.91 14.74 4.55
CA GLU A 655 -9.11 15.34 5.63
C GLU A 655 -9.42 14.76 7.03
N GLN A 656 -10.55 14.07 7.21
CA GLN A 656 -11.01 13.55 8.51
C GLN A 656 -11.30 12.04 8.43
N LYS A 657 -10.58 11.22 9.20
CA LYS A 657 -10.85 9.77 9.38
C LYS A 657 -11.55 9.52 10.72
N ILE A 658 -12.72 8.86 10.70
CA ILE A 658 -13.37 8.31 11.89
C ILE A 658 -12.80 6.91 12.14
N ASN A 659 -11.89 6.79 13.09
CA ASN A 659 -11.43 5.49 13.57
C ASN A 659 -12.34 5.05 14.74
N SER A 660 -13.14 3.99 14.50
CA SER A 660 -13.84 3.16 15.49
C SER A 660 -14.75 3.84 16.53
N ALA A 661 -15.75 4.62 16.09
CA ALA A 661 -17.01 4.72 16.83
C ALA A 661 -18.01 3.72 16.22
N SER A 662 -18.51 2.76 17.01
CA SER A 662 -19.68 1.96 16.65
C SER A 662 -20.86 2.92 16.55
N LEU A 663 -21.08 3.44 15.34
CA LEU A 663 -22.31 4.11 14.98
C LEU A 663 -23.29 2.97 14.64
N ASP A 664 -24.32 2.76 15.47
CA ASP A 664 -25.45 1.92 15.08
C ASP A 664 -26.15 2.62 13.91
N ILE A 665 -25.71 2.30 12.70
CA ILE A 665 -26.33 2.73 11.45
C ILE A 665 -27.45 1.73 11.20
N ASP A 666 -28.68 2.25 11.09
CA ASP A 666 -29.84 1.45 10.73
C ASP A 666 -29.51 0.64 9.46
N SER A 667 -29.78 -0.67 9.49
CA SER A 667 -29.29 -1.65 8.50
C SER A 667 -29.67 -1.35 7.04
N GLU A 668 -30.62 -0.45 6.81
CA GLU A 668 -31.01 0.01 5.47
C GLU A 668 -29.90 0.87 4.82
N ASP A 669 -29.23 1.75 5.57
CA ASP A 669 -28.17 2.63 5.07
C ASP A 669 -26.85 1.88 4.83
N ILE A 670 -26.55 0.84 5.62
CA ILE A 670 -25.43 -0.08 5.34
C ILE A 670 -25.68 -0.86 4.05
N SER A 671 -26.92 -1.23 3.76
CA SER A 671 -27.26 -1.93 2.51
C SER A 671 -27.08 -1.02 1.29
N GLU A 672 -27.36 0.28 1.42
CA GLU A 672 -27.11 1.27 0.36
C GLU A 672 -25.63 1.63 0.23
N ALA A 673 -24.90 1.74 1.34
CA ALA A 673 -23.46 2.01 1.33
C ALA A 673 -22.65 0.83 0.76
N ILE A 674 -23.04 -0.42 1.05
CA ILE A 674 -22.45 -1.62 0.43
C ILE A 674 -22.83 -1.67 -1.06
N LYS A 675 -24.07 -1.33 -1.44
CA LYS A 675 -24.44 -1.17 -2.86
C LYS A 675 -23.60 -0.08 -3.53
N MET A 676 -23.28 1.02 -2.84
CA MET A 676 -22.47 2.12 -3.36
C MET A 676 -20.98 1.79 -3.48
N GLN A 677 -20.36 1.14 -2.48
CA GLN A 677 -18.95 0.71 -2.56
C GLN A 677 -18.72 -0.40 -3.59
N VAL A 678 -19.68 -1.31 -3.78
CA VAL A 678 -19.64 -2.31 -4.85
C VAL A 678 -19.95 -1.68 -6.23
N SER A 679 -20.43 -0.43 -6.28
CA SER A 679 -20.76 0.28 -7.54
C SER A 679 -19.68 1.24 -8.05
N GLN A 680 -18.59 1.48 -7.31
CA GLN A 680 -17.45 2.27 -7.78
C GLN A 680 -16.37 1.44 -8.48
N SER A 681 -16.77 0.52 -9.37
CA SER A 681 -15.93 0.01 -10.47
C SER A 681 -16.76 -0.83 -11.45
N GLY A 682 -17.89 -0.30 -11.93
CA GLY A 682 -18.61 -0.83 -13.10
C GLY A 682 -19.39 -2.14 -12.88
N GLY A 683 -20.69 -2.12 -13.19
CA GLY A 683 -21.50 -3.26 -13.63
C GLY A 683 -21.42 -4.55 -12.81
N THR A 684 -22.40 -4.77 -11.93
CA THR A 684 -22.49 -6.03 -11.16
C THR A 684 -22.98 -7.18 -12.02
N ASN A 685 -22.20 -8.27 -12.07
CA ASN A 685 -22.61 -9.51 -12.73
C ASN A 685 -23.91 -10.04 -12.13
N LYS A 686 -24.87 -10.40 -12.99
CA LYS A 686 -26.19 -10.92 -12.62
C LYS A 686 -26.23 -12.45 -12.55
N ILE A 687 -25.13 -13.13 -12.89
CA ILE A 687 -25.01 -14.60 -12.89
C ILE A 687 -24.25 -15.04 -11.64
N CYS A 688 -24.91 -15.78 -10.73
CA CYS A 688 -24.24 -16.40 -9.58
C CYS A 688 -23.33 -17.55 -10.05
N ASN A 689 -22.19 -17.73 -9.37
CA ASN A 689 -21.22 -18.79 -9.63
C ASN A 689 -20.87 -18.91 -11.12
N SER A 690 -20.66 -17.77 -11.78
CA SER A 690 -20.58 -17.68 -13.24
C SER A 690 -19.38 -18.41 -13.86
N VAL A 691 -18.40 -18.81 -13.04
CA VAL A 691 -17.15 -19.49 -13.46
C VAL A 691 -16.89 -20.80 -12.70
N GLY A 692 -17.85 -21.30 -11.92
CA GLY A 692 -17.74 -22.58 -11.23
C GLY A 692 -16.79 -22.57 -10.02
N ALA A 693 -16.60 -21.42 -9.37
CA ALA A 693 -15.84 -21.29 -8.14
C ALA A 693 -16.44 -22.14 -7.00
N TYR A 694 -17.77 -22.29 -6.99
CA TYR A 694 -18.56 -23.01 -5.98
C TYR A 694 -19.16 -24.32 -6.53
N ASP A 695 -18.33 -25.13 -7.20
CA ASP A 695 -18.80 -26.32 -7.92
C ASP A 695 -19.88 -25.98 -8.97
N LEU A 696 -20.86 -26.85 -9.16
CA LEU A 696 -22.03 -26.60 -10.02
C LEU A 696 -23.21 -26.02 -9.22
N GLN A 697 -22.98 -25.44 -8.04
CA GLN A 697 -24.06 -24.82 -7.27
C GLN A 697 -24.66 -23.65 -8.05
N GLY A 698 -26.00 -23.57 -8.09
CA GLY A 698 -26.71 -22.63 -8.95
C GLY A 698 -26.81 -23.04 -10.41
N TRP A 699 -26.31 -24.24 -10.78
CA TRP A 699 -26.37 -24.78 -12.14
C TRP A 699 -27.00 -26.17 -12.17
N ILE A 700 -27.81 -26.42 -13.20
CA ILE A 700 -28.43 -27.70 -13.54
C ILE A 700 -27.67 -28.27 -14.74
N CYS A 701 -27.00 -29.39 -14.53
CA CYS A 701 -26.22 -30.05 -15.55
C CYS A 701 -26.97 -31.26 -16.15
N SER A 702 -26.93 -31.39 -17.47
CA SER A 702 -27.33 -32.58 -18.21
C SER A 702 -26.17 -33.01 -19.12
N GLY A 703 -25.28 -33.86 -18.59
CA GLY A 703 -24.07 -34.34 -19.26
C GLY A 703 -22.86 -34.28 -18.33
N GLU A 704 -21.65 -34.21 -18.91
CA GLU A 704 -20.39 -34.14 -18.14
C GLU A 704 -19.80 -32.74 -18.25
N VAL A 705 -19.63 -32.07 -17.10
CA VAL A 705 -19.01 -30.75 -16.99
C VAL A 705 -17.80 -30.83 -16.08
N LYS A 706 -16.66 -30.39 -16.58
CA LYS A 706 -15.42 -30.23 -15.83
C LYS A 706 -15.18 -28.78 -15.49
N ARG A 707 -14.57 -28.53 -14.33
CA ARG A 707 -14.09 -27.21 -13.93
C ARG A 707 -12.60 -27.14 -14.17
N LEU A 708 -12.14 -26.05 -14.76
CA LEU A 708 -10.73 -25.84 -15.09
C LEU A 708 -10.21 -24.62 -14.31
N ASN A 709 -9.03 -24.75 -13.71
CA ASN A 709 -8.37 -23.73 -12.90
C ASN A 709 -6.83 -23.82 -12.98
N GLY A 710 -6.30 -24.37 -14.09
CA GLY A 710 -4.87 -24.55 -14.33
C GLY A 710 -4.18 -23.28 -14.85
N GLU A 711 -2.89 -23.38 -15.18
CA GLU A 711 -2.09 -22.25 -15.69
C GLU A 711 -2.70 -21.60 -16.93
N ASP A 712 -3.24 -22.41 -17.86
CA ASP A 712 -3.88 -21.90 -19.08
C ASP A 712 -5.07 -20.98 -18.78
N GLN A 713 -5.90 -21.31 -17.78
CA GLN A 713 -7.00 -20.44 -17.37
C GLN A 713 -6.49 -19.20 -16.64
N LYS A 714 -5.50 -19.35 -15.75
CA LYS A 714 -4.92 -18.22 -15.01
C LYS A 714 -4.24 -17.18 -15.90
N ILE A 715 -3.72 -17.59 -17.05
CA ILE A 715 -3.08 -16.68 -18.01
C ILE A 715 -4.13 -15.96 -18.87
N ASN A 716 -5.19 -16.65 -19.28
CA ASN A 716 -6.10 -16.17 -20.32
C ASN A 716 -7.46 -15.63 -19.82
N LEU A 717 -7.79 -15.83 -18.54
CA LEU A 717 -9.08 -15.44 -17.96
C LEU A 717 -8.85 -14.58 -16.72
N ILE A 718 -9.68 -13.54 -16.55
CA ILE A 718 -9.68 -12.66 -15.38
C ILE A 718 -10.02 -13.46 -14.12
N SER A 719 -11.02 -14.35 -14.22
CA SER A 719 -11.39 -15.25 -13.13
C SER A 719 -10.36 -16.36 -12.87
N GLY A 720 -9.47 -16.62 -13.84
CA GLY A 720 -8.59 -17.79 -13.82
C GLY A 720 -9.32 -19.14 -13.87
N ARG A 721 -10.62 -19.19 -14.20
CA ARG A 721 -11.47 -20.39 -14.11
C ARG A 721 -12.45 -20.52 -15.27
N ALA A 722 -12.77 -21.77 -15.66
CA ALA A 722 -13.71 -22.05 -16.74
C ALA A 722 -14.54 -23.32 -16.50
N PHE A 723 -15.72 -23.36 -17.12
CA PHE A 723 -16.46 -24.60 -17.36
C PHE A 723 -15.98 -25.26 -18.66
N SER A 724 -15.92 -26.59 -18.67
CA SER A 724 -15.63 -27.41 -19.85
C SER A 724 -16.72 -28.45 -20.02
N LEU A 725 -17.55 -28.27 -21.04
CA LEU A 725 -18.69 -29.12 -21.36
C LEU A 725 -18.29 -30.17 -22.41
N SER A 726 -18.45 -31.46 -22.08
CA SER A 726 -18.29 -32.56 -23.05
C SER A 726 -19.35 -32.50 -24.16
N ALA A 727 -19.08 -33.10 -25.32
CA ALA A 727 -20.01 -33.12 -26.45
C ALA A 727 -21.40 -33.63 -26.06
N GLY A 728 -22.45 -32.90 -26.45
CA GLY A 728 -23.84 -33.21 -26.11
C GLY A 728 -24.27 -32.77 -24.70
N THR A 729 -23.44 -32.04 -23.96
CA THR A 729 -23.74 -31.57 -22.60
C THR A 729 -24.46 -30.23 -22.61
N THR A 730 -25.39 -30.05 -21.68
CA THR A 730 -26.07 -28.78 -21.39
C THR A 730 -25.84 -28.37 -19.93
N LEU A 731 -25.59 -27.08 -19.69
CA LEU A 731 -25.49 -26.48 -18.36
C LEU A 731 -26.43 -25.26 -18.29
N GLU A 732 -27.43 -25.31 -17.40
CA GLU A 732 -28.47 -24.28 -17.26
C GLU A 732 -28.43 -23.64 -15.87
N SER A 733 -28.66 -22.34 -15.74
CA SER A 733 -28.77 -21.70 -14.41
C SER A 733 -30.03 -22.19 -13.68
N ASP A 734 -29.90 -22.56 -12.40
CA ASP A 734 -31.01 -23.00 -11.56
C ASP A 734 -31.86 -21.80 -11.12
N MET A 735 -33.03 -21.65 -11.73
CA MET A 735 -33.97 -20.57 -11.41
C MET A 735 -34.46 -20.56 -9.95
N SER A 736 -34.36 -21.68 -9.24
CA SER A 736 -34.77 -21.79 -7.83
C SER A 736 -33.64 -21.43 -6.87
N ALA A 737 -32.41 -21.84 -7.18
CA ALA A 737 -31.24 -21.62 -6.33
C ALA A 737 -30.49 -20.30 -6.63
N ALA A 738 -30.52 -19.83 -7.88
CA ALA A 738 -29.81 -18.63 -8.36
C ALA A 738 -30.65 -17.84 -9.39
N PRO A 739 -31.73 -17.18 -8.96
CA PRO A 739 -32.64 -16.48 -9.88
C PRO A 739 -31.99 -15.26 -10.52
N ILE A 740 -31.90 -15.25 -11.86
CA ILE A 740 -31.48 -14.07 -12.63
C ILE A 740 -32.68 -13.13 -12.81
N ARG A 741 -32.51 -11.85 -12.45
CA ARG A 741 -33.54 -10.81 -12.51
C ARG A 741 -33.04 -9.60 -13.28
N LEU A 742 -33.77 -9.20 -14.32
CA LEU A 742 -33.49 -8.03 -15.14
C LEU A 742 -34.66 -7.04 -15.08
N THR A 743 -34.38 -5.77 -15.33
CA THR A 743 -35.35 -4.67 -15.27
C THR A 743 -35.77 -4.24 -16.67
N ALA A 744 -37.07 -4.07 -16.90
CA ALA A 744 -37.59 -3.56 -18.16
C ALA A 744 -37.15 -2.11 -18.41
N GLY A 745 -36.90 -1.78 -19.68
CA GLY A 745 -36.45 -0.45 -20.11
C GLY A 745 -34.94 -0.21 -20.01
N LEU A 746 -34.17 -1.21 -19.55
CA LEU A 746 -32.71 -1.14 -19.45
C LEU A 746 -32.05 -2.02 -20.51
N SER A 747 -30.82 -1.65 -20.87
CA SER A 747 -29.96 -2.42 -21.76
C SER A 747 -28.95 -3.22 -20.96
N TYR A 748 -28.69 -4.44 -21.39
CA TYR A 748 -27.76 -5.37 -20.76
C TYR A 748 -26.79 -5.94 -21.80
N THR A 749 -25.63 -6.40 -21.33
CA THR A 749 -24.66 -7.12 -22.14
C THR A 749 -24.37 -8.48 -21.51
N LEU A 750 -24.48 -9.52 -22.33
CA LEU A 750 -24.03 -10.88 -22.01
C LEU A 750 -22.69 -11.10 -22.68
N SER A 751 -21.65 -11.44 -21.92
CA SER A 751 -20.32 -11.75 -22.46
C SER A 751 -19.72 -13.01 -21.84
N ALA A 752 -18.81 -13.65 -22.58
CA ALA A 752 -18.03 -14.78 -22.11
C ALA A 752 -16.73 -14.90 -22.91
N VAL A 753 -15.71 -15.53 -22.33
CA VAL A 753 -14.46 -15.87 -23.02
C VAL A 753 -14.45 -17.37 -23.28
N ILE A 754 -14.31 -17.76 -24.55
CA ILE A 754 -14.49 -19.13 -25.02
C ILE A 754 -13.18 -19.61 -25.64
N LYS A 755 -12.74 -20.82 -25.28
CA LYS A 755 -11.59 -21.47 -25.91
C LYS A 755 -12.06 -22.27 -27.12
N HIS A 756 -11.51 -21.96 -28.29
CA HIS A 756 -11.73 -22.75 -29.50
C HIS A 756 -10.85 -24.00 -29.46
N ASN A 757 -11.46 -25.18 -29.60
CA ASN A 757 -10.81 -26.50 -29.63
C ASN A 757 -11.65 -27.48 -30.49
N ASP A 758 -11.90 -27.17 -31.76
CA ASP A 758 -12.74 -27.98 -32.67
C ASP A 758 -14.10 -28.37 -32.04
N CYS A 759 -14.73 -27.39 -31.39
CA CYS A 759 -16.02 -27.55 -30.73
C CYS A 759 -17.03 -26.52 -31.26
N TYR A 760 -18.30 -26.87 -31.23
CA TYR A 760 -19.43 -25.99 -31.49
C TYR A 760 -20.31 -25.99 -30.25
N GLY A 761 -20.55 -24.82 -29.69
CA GLY A 761 -21.45 -24.62 -28.57
C GLY A 761 -22.16 -23.28 -28.64
N SER A 762 -23.21 -23.13 -27.84
CA SER A 762 -23.96 -21.89 -27.72
C SER A 762 -24.15 -21.50 -26.26
N LEU A 763 -24.18 -20.19 -26.04
CA LEU A 763 -24.55 -19.53 -24.79
C LEU A 763 -25.79 -18.69 -25.08
N GLN A 764 -26.90 -18.98 -24.38
CA GLN A 764 -28.18 -18.32 -24.56
C GLN A 764 -28.68 -17.71 -23.25
N LEU A 765 -29.27 -16.52 -23.33
CA LEU A 765 -30.10 -15.95 -22.27
C LEU A 765 -31.57 -16.06 -22.70
N ILE A 766 -32.36 -16.76 -21.90
CA ILE A 766 -33.76 -17.07 -22.17
C ILE A 766 -34.63 -16.38 -21.11
N SER A 767 -35.63 -15.61 -21.54
CA SER A 767 -36.62 -15.00 -20.66
C SER A 767 -37.62 -16.03 -20.10
N GLY A 768 -38.34 -15.67 -19.03
CA GLY A 768 -39.35 -16.54 -18.42
C GLY A 768 -40.52 -16.92 -19.34
N SER A 769 -40.71 -16.19 -20.45
CA SER A 769 -41.69 -16.49 -21.50
C SER A 769 -41.15 -17.42 -22.59
N GLY A 770 -39.87 -17.79 -22.54
CA GLY A 770 -39.19 -18.66 -23.51
C GLY A 770 -38.51 -17.92 -24.67
N THR A 771 -38.53 -16.59 -24.70
CA THR A 771 -37.85 -15.78 -25.73
C THR A 771 -36.35 -15.75 -25.46
N ILE A 772 -35.52 -16.06 -26.48
CA ILE A 772 -34.06 -15.88 -26.44
C ILE A 772 -33.76 -14.40 -26.66
N LEU A 773 -33.15 -13.75 -25.66
CA LEU A 773 -32.84 -12.33 -25.69
C LEU A 773 -31.40 -12.04 -26.13
N ALA A 774 -30.49 -12.96 -25.84
CA ALA A 774 -29.11 -12.92 -26.30
C ALA A 774 -28.64 -14.34 -26.62
N GLN A 775 -27.84 -14.47 -27.67
CA GLN A 775 -27.25 -15.73 -28.09
C GLN A 775 -25.83 -15.48 -28.62
N ILE A 776 -24.89 -16.24 -28.09
CA ILE A 776 -23.51 -16.33 -28.55
C ILE A 776 -23.32 -17.75 -29.10
N ASP A 777 -23.14 -17.86 -30.40
CA ASP A 777 -22.78 -19.11 -31.06
C ASP A 777 -21.26 -19.14 -31.26
N ALA A 778 -20.60 -20.08 -30.62
CA ALA A 778 -19.15 -20.20 -30.67
C ALA A 778 -18.76 -21.54 -31.27
N GLY A 779 -18.13 -21.47 -32.44
CA GLY A 779 -17.67 -22.63 -33.18
C GLY A 779 -16.54 -22.28 -34.12
N GLY A 780 -15.48 -23.09 -34.14
CA GLY A 780 -14.32 -22.83 -34.99
C GLY A 780 -13.19 -23.82 -34.78
N SER A 781 -12.38 -24.00 -35.83
CA SER A 781 -11.12 -24.75 -35.79
C SER A 781 -9.96 -23.78 -35.62
N GLY A 782 -9.35 -23.77 -34.44
CA GLY A 782 -8.22 -22.90 -34.08
C GLY A 782 -7.87 -23.05 -32.60
N GLU A 783 -6.61 -22.86 -32.22
CA GLU A 783 -6.16 -22.89 -30.83
C GLU A 783 -6.14 -21.46 -30.27
N GLY A 784 -7.01 -21.14 -29.31
CA GLY A 784 -6.99 -19.83 -28.64
C GLY A 784 -8.25 -19.49 -27.86
N TRP A 785 -8.12 -18.55 -26.92
CA TRP A 785 -9.24 -17.95 -26.17
C TRP A 785 -9.72 -16.70 -26.89
N GLN A 786 -11.04 -16.56 -27.04
CA GLN A 786 -11.66 -15.39 -27.67
C GLN A 786 -12.86 -14.92 -26.85
N LYS A 787 -12.99 -13.61 -26.70
CA LYS A 787 -14.13 -12.97 -26.03
C LYS A 787 -15.29 -12.79 -26.99
N TYR A 788 -16.49 -13.06 -26.49
CA TYR A 788 -17.76 -12.89 -27.16
C TYR A 788 -18.69 -12.04 -26.31
N GLU A 789 -19.52 -11.22 -26.96
CA GLU A 789 -20.48 -10.34 -26.30
C GLU A 789 -21.72 -10.14 -27.14
N SER A 790 -22.84 -9.90 -26.47
CA SER A 790 -24.15 -9.67 -27.07
C SER A 790 -24.93 -8.68 -26.21
N SER A 791 -25.18 -7.49 -26.74
CA SER A 791 -25.98 -6.45 -26.08
C SER A 791 -27.44 -6.52 -26.52
N PHE A 792 -28.36 -6.36 -25.57
CA PHE A 792 -29.79 -6.45 -25.80
C PHE A 792 -30.56 -5.53 -24.84
N SER A 793 -31.80 -5.20 -25.17
CA SER A 793 -32.68 -4.40 -24.29
C SER A 793 -33.83 -5.26 -23.79
N VAL A 794 -34.19 -5.08 -22.52
CA VAL A 794 -35.29 -5.83 -21.88
C VAL A 794 -36.57 -5.01 -21.96
N THR A 795 -37.65 -5.59 -22.50
CA THR A 795 -38.96 -4.94 -22.61
C THR A 795 -39.91 -5.40 -21.50
N GLU A 796 -41.04 -4.71 -21.31
CA GLU A 796 -42.07 -5.11 -20.34
C GLU A 796 -42.67 -6.50 -20.64
N SER A 797 -42.64 -6.97 -21.89
CA SER A 797 -43.08 -8.32 -22.24
C SER A 797 -42.10 -9.43 -21.83
N ASP A 798 -40.84 -9.09 -21.56
CA ASP A 798 -39.79 -10.07 -21.28
C ASP A 798 -39.67 -10.42 -19.78
N ILE A 799 -40.19 -9.56 -18.90
CA ILE A 799 -40.12 -9.73 -17.43
C ILE A 799 -41.19 -10.67 -16.86
N ALA A 800 -41.93 -11.38 -17.71
CA ALA A 800 -42.91 -12.38 -17.29
C ALA A 800 -42.23 -13.69 -16.84
N GLY A 801 -41.48 -13.65 -15.74
CA GLY A 801 -40.79 -14.79 -15.12
C GLY A 801 -39.31 -14.55 -14.85
N LEU A 802 -38.59 -15.60 -14.46
CA LEU A 802 -37.14 -15.56 -14.21
C LEU A 802 -36.37 -15.81 -15.51
N PHE A 803 -35.16 -15.27 -15.59
CA PHE A 803 -34.27 -15.48 -16.74
C PHE A 803 -33.37 -16.70 -16.50
N THR A 804 -33.01 -17.38 -17.59
CA THR A 804 -32.15 -18.55 -17.57
C THR A 804 -30.97 -18.37 -18.50
N ILE A 805 -29.76 -18.64 -18.02
CA ILE A 805 -28.59 -18.83 -18.86
C ILE A 805 -28.48 -20.32 -19.21
N LYS A 806 -28.30 -20.60 -20.50
CA LYS A 806 -28.13 -21.96 -21.02
C LYS A 806 -26.87 -22.05 -21.87
N LEU A 807 -25.96 -22.92 -21.47
CA LEU A 807 -24.77 -23.31 -22.21
C LEU A 807 -25.01 -24.69 -22.84
N THR A 808 -24.72 -24.86 -24.12
CA THR A 808 -24.89 -26.15 -24.83
C THR A 808 -23.65 -26.45 -25.66
N SER A 809 -23.12 -27.66 -25.52
CA SER A 809 -22.05 -28.20 -26.38
C SER A 809 -22.65 -29.18 -27.39
N GLU A 810 -22.54 -28.89 -28.68
CA GLU A 810 -23.02 -29.77 -29.76
C GLU A 810 -21.99 -30.83 -30.14
N ASN A 811 -20.74 -30.41 -30.36
CA ASN A 811 -19.62 -31.30 -30.67
C ASN A 811 -18.33 -30.81 -29.98
N GLY A 812 -17.39 -31.74 -29.72
CA GLY A 812 -16.13 -31.40 -29.04
C GLY A 812 -16.29 -30.98 -27.58
N SER A 813 -15.22 -30.42 -27.01
CA SER A 813 -15.21 -29.90 -25.64
C SER A 813 -15.39 -28.38 -25.66
N PHE A 814 -16.55 -27.90 -25.22
CA PHE A 814 -16.87 -26.48 -25.19
C PHE A 814 -16.39 -25.85 -23.87
N VAL A 815 -15.37 -25.00 -23.93
CA VAL A 815 -14.74 -24.40 -22.75
C VAL A 815 -15.06 -22.91 -22.68
N VAL A 816 -15.66 -22.49 -21.58
CA VAL A 816 -16.18 -21.12 -21.37
C VAL A 816 -15.80 -20.60 -19.99
N GLY A 817 -15.22 -19.41 -19.93
CA GLY A 817 -14.84 -18.69 -18.72
C GLY A 817 -15.30 -17.23 -18.77
N ASP A 818 -15.09 -16.49 -17.68
CA ASP A 818 -15.43 -15.06 -17.57
C ASP A 818 -16.86 -14.72 -18.02
N LEU A 819 -17.82 -15.60 -17.69
CA LEU A 819 -19.23 -15.41 -18.00
C LEU A 819 -19.80 -14.23 -17.20
N LEU A 820 -20.32 -13.24 -17.91
CA LEU A 820 -20.81 -11.98 -17.35
C LEU A 820 -22.15 -11.61 -17.97
N LEU A 821 -23.11 -11.24 -17.13
CA LEU A 821 -24.31 -10.53 -17.55
C LEU A 821 -24.42 -9.26 -16.72
N ASN A 822 -24.40 -8.09 -17.33
CA ASN A 822 -24.46 -6.83 -16.60
C ASN A 822 -25.31 -5.79 -17.33
N GLU A 823 -25.67 -4.74 -16.60
CA GLU A 823 -26.40 -3.60 -17.14
C GLU A 823 -25.43 -2.65 -17.85
N GLY A 824 -25.80 -2.18 -19.05
CA GLY A 824 -24.97 -1.32 -19.89
C GLY A 824 -24.06 -2.10 -20.84
N SER A 825 -22.98 -1.44 -21.30
CA SER A 825 -22.04 -1.94 -22.31
C SER A 825 -20.72 -2.47 -21.74
N GLN A 826 -20.57 -2.55 -20.42
CA GLN A 826 -19.32 -3.03 -19.82
C GLN A 826 -19.15 -4.54 -20.05
N THR A 827 -17.93 -4.99 -20.29
CA THR A 827 -17.67 -6.41 -20.59
C THR A 827 -16.49 -7.01 -19.82
N THR A 828 -15.93 -6.29 -18.85
CA THR A 828 -14.91 -6.81 -17.92
C THR A 828 -15.58 -7.67 -16.84
N TRP A 829 -15.15 -8.92 -16.71
CA TRP A 829 -15.75 -9.87 -15.77
C TRP A 829 -15.63 -9.42 -14.32
N SER A 830 -16.71 -9.62 -13.55
CA SER A 830 -16.78 -9.45 -12.10
C SER A 830 -17.60 -10.61 -11.50
N ALA A 831 -17.37 -10.92 -10.23
CA ALA A 831 -18.17 -11.90 -9.50
C ALA A 831 -19.59 -11.38 -9.22
N TYR A 832 -20.53 -12.28 -8.91
CA TYR A 832 -21.87 -11.87 -8.49
C TYR A 832 -21.79 -11.10 -7.15
N PRO A 833 -22.57 -10.02 -6.96
CA PRO A 833 -22.53 -9.27 -5.71
C PRO A 833 -22.85 -10.16 -4.50
N GLY A 834 -21.92 -10.21 -3.53
CA GLY A 834 -22.00 -11.09 -2.37
C GLY A 834 -21.19 -12.39 -2.50
N GLU A 835 -20.52 -12.61 -3.63
CA GLU A 835 -19.50 -13.65 -3.77
C GLU A 835 -18.10 -13.10 -3.44
N VAL A 836 -17.36 -13.79 -2.59
CA VAL A 836 -15.94 -13.55 -2.31
C VAL A 836 -15.18 -14.78 -2.79
N ASP A 837 -14.32 -14.62 -3.78
CA ASP A 837 -13.47 -15.69 -4.31
C ASP A 837 -12.00 -15.35 -4.03
N SER A 838 -11.39 -16.03 -3.06
CA SER A 838 -9.96 -15.95 -2.75
C SER A 838 -9.37 -17.34 -2.61
N THR A 839 -8.04 -17.45 -2.70
CA THR A 839 -7.32 -18.73 -2.56
C THR A 839 -7.54 -19.40 -1.20
N THR A 840 -7.84 -18.62 -0.15
CA THR A 840 -7.98 -19.12 1.22
C THR A 840 -9.42 -19.15 1.74
N LEU A 841 -10.30 -18.39 1.12
CA LEU A 841 -11.70 -18.25 1.52
C LEU A 841 -12.57 -18.05 0.28
N THR A 842 -13.59 -18.90 0.12
CA THR A 842 -14.70 -18.61 -0.77
C THR A 842 -15.98 -18.40 0.04
N MET A 843 -16.78 -17.40 -0.30
CA MET A 843 -18.05 -17.12 0.37
C MET A 843 -19.10 -16.73 -0.67
N SER A 844 -20.25 -17.38 -0.64
CA SER A 844 -21.41 -17.01 -1.48
C SER A 844 -22.71 -17.21 -0.71
N GLN A 845 -23.84 -16.92 -1.38
CA GLN A 845 -25.17 -17.27 -0.87
C GLN A 845 -25.35 -18.78 -0.60
N PHE A 846 -24.48 -19.63 -1.15
CA PHE A 846 -24.55 -21.07 -0.96
C PHE A 846 -23.73 -21.55 0.24
N GLY A 847 -22.82 -20.74 0.78
CA GLY A 847 -22.00 -21.10 1.94
C GLY A 847 -20.62 -20.44 1.97
N ILE A 848 -19.82 -20.81 2.98
CA ILE A 848 -18.44 -20.37 3.20
C ILE A 848 -17.53 -21.58 3.11
N THR A 849 -16.49 -21.55 2.28
CA THR A 849 -15.40 -22.54 2.28
C THR A 849 -14.10 -21.88 2.70
N ILE A 850 -13.44 -22.43 3.71
CA ILE A 850 -12.14 -21.98 4.21
C ILE A 850 -11.11 -23.05 3.85
N ARG A 851 -10.04 -22.64 3.16
CA ARG A 851 -8.91 -23.48 2.79
C ARG A 851 -7.61 -22.78 3.19
N GLN A 852 -6.78 -23.41 4.01
CA GLN A 852 -5.45 -22.87 4.29
C GLN A 852 -4.44 -23.47 3.32
N GLU A 853 -3.47 -22.68 2.88
CA GLU A 853 -2.37 -23.16 2.05
C GLU A 853 -1.62 -24.28 2.79
N ASN A 854 -1.33 -25.39 2.10
CA ASN A 854 -0.74 -26.62 2.65
C ASN A 854 -1.60 -27.41 3.67
N ALA A 855 -2.83 -27.01 3.96
CA ALA A 855 -3.73 -27.83 4.76
C ALA A 855 -4.29 -28.99 3.93
N GLN A 856 -4.25 -30.21 4.49
CA GLN A 856 -4.88 -31.38 3.89
C GLN A 856 -6.40 -31.44 4.11
N THR A 857 -6.99 -30.38 4.68
CA THR A 857 -8.42 -30.30 4.97
C THR A 857 -8.99 -28.95 4.55
N LYS A 858 -10.26 -28.92 4.13
CA LYS A 858 -11.05 -27.70 3.90
C LYS A 858 -12.26 -27.70 4.82
N THR A 859 -12.70 -26.52 5.27
CA THR A 859 -13.94 -26.35 6.03
C THR A 859 -15.01 -25.76 5.13
N VAL A 860 -16.16 -26.40 5.00
CA VAL A 860 -17.33 -25.94 4.23
C VAL A 860 -18.45 -25.66 5.22
N ILE A 861 -19.09 -24.50 5.13
CA ILE A 861 -20.22 -24.07 5.95
C ILE A 861 -21.35 -23.73 4.99
N ASP A 862 -22.39 -24.56 4.93
CA ASP A 862 -23.53 -24.35 4.05
C ASP A 862 -24.86 -24.70 4.73
N SER A 863 -25.94 -24.69 3.95
CA SER A 863 -27.28 -25.04 4.43
C SER A 863 -27.39 -26.45 5.03
N ALA A 864 -26.46 -27.36 4.70
CA ALA A 864 -26.42 -28.71 5.25
C ALA A 864 -25.58 -28.79 6.56
N GLY A 865 -24.79 -27.77 6.88
CA GLY A 865 -24.04 -27.65 8.14
C GLY A 865 -22.60 -27.21 7.95
N THR A 866 -21.77 -27.35 8.98
CA THR A 866 -20.31 -27.16 8.86
C THR A 866 -19.62 -28.51 8.69
N ARG A 867 -18.92 -28.73 7.58
CA ARG A 867 -18.16 -29.95 7.29
C ARG A 867 -16.67 -29.64 7.19
N VAL A 868 -15.82 -30.49 7.73
CA VAL A 868 -14.37 -30.51 7.50
C VAL A 868 -14.10 -31.70 6.59
N ILE A 869 -13.52 -31.46 5.42
CA ILE A 869 -13.34 -32.44 4.34
C ILE A 869 -11.84 -32.64 4.10
N ASN A 870 -11.40 -33.90 4.03
CA ASN A 870 -10.03 -34.24 3.64
C ASN A 870 -9.83 -34.05 2.12
N ILE A 871 -8.71 -33.44 1.73
CA ILE A 871 -8.42 -33.02 0.34
C ILE A 871 -7.61 -34.10 -0.41
N GLU A 872 -7.19 -35.19 0.24
CA GLU A 872 -6.24 -36.17 -0.32
C GLU A 872 -6.70 -36.88 -1.62
N ASN A 873 -7.96 -36.75 -2.06
CA ASN A 873 -8.50 -37.36 -3.30
C ASN A 873 -9.47 -36.45 -4.08
N GLU A 874 -9.24 -35.13 -4.18
CA GLU A 874 -10.13 -34.20 -4.93
C GLU A 874 -10.31 -34.56 -6.42
N ASP A 875 -9.43 -35.36 -7.03
CA ASP A 875 -9.48 -35.74 -8.45
C ASP A 875 -10.35 -36.97 -8.76
N THR A 876 -11.04 -37.55 -7.77
CA THR A 876 -11.89 -38.73 -7.99
C THR A 876 -13.34 -38.41 -7.62
N ASP A 877 -14.28 -38.77 -8.50
CA ASP A 877 -15.74 -38.59 -8.45
C ASP A 877 -16.44 -39.32 -7.27
N GLN A 878 -15.76 -39.48 -6.13
CA GLN A 878 -16.25 -40.15 -4.93
C GLN A 878 -16.92 -39.17 -3.97
N THR A 879 -17.88 -39.68 -3.19
CA THR A 879 -18.50 -38.97 -2.05
C THR A 879 -17.44 -38.31 -1.16
N GLU A 880 -17.63 -37.02 -0.87
CA GLU A 880 -16.71 -36.19 -0.07
C GLU A 880 -16.17 -36.95 1.16
N ASP A 881 -14.85 -37.00 1.34
CA ASP A 881 -14.25 -37.61 2.53
C ASP A 881 -14.36 -36.66 3.74
N VAL A 882 -15.56 -36.61 4.32
CA VAL A 882 -15.88 -35.75 5.46
C VAL A 882 -15.18 -36.30 6.72
N ALA A 883 -14.20 -35.55 7.22
CA ALA A 883 -13.49 -35.82 8.46
C ALA A 883 -14.36 -35.53 9.69
N ALA A 884 -15.12 -34.44 9.66
CA ALA A 884 -16.10 -34.05 10.67
C ALA A 884 -17.25 -33.25 10.08
N GLU A 885 -18.46 -33.44 10.58
CA GLU A 885 -19.68 -32.73 10.21
C GLU A 885 -20.40 -32.24 11.45
N TYR A 886 -20.80 -30.97 11.43
CA TYR A 886 -21.58 -30.29 12.45
C TYR A 886 -22.92 -29.94 11.83
N THR A 887 -23.94 -30.71 12.16
CA THR A 887 -25.32 -30.47 11.73
C THR A 887 -26.13 -29.85 12.87
N LYS A 888 -27.35 -29.40 12.56
CA LYS A 888 -28.34 -28.98 13.58
C LYS A 888 -28.68 -30.09 14.59
N ASP A 889 -28.45 -31.35 14.23
CA ASP A 889 -28.82 -32.54 15.01
C ASP A 889 -27.63 -33.10 15.83
N GLY A 890 -26.42 -32.56 15.68
CA GLY A 890 -25.22 -33.00 16.41
C GLY A 890 -23.91 -32.95 15.62
N VAL A 891 -22.82 -33.43 16.24
CA VAL A 891 -21.48 -33.55 15.62
C VAL A 891 -21.21 -35.01 15.24
N GLU A 892 -20.84 -35.26 13.99
CA GLU A 892 -20.42 -36.55 13.47
C GLU A 892 -18.95 -36.49 13.02
N ALA A 893 -18.08 -37.36 13.53
CA ALA A 893 -16.67 -37.41 13.11
C ALA A 893 -16.26 -38.83 12.70
N LYS A 894 -15.52 -38.96 11.59
CA LYS A 894 -15.05 -40.26 11.07
C LYS A 894 -13.90 -40.86 11.90
N SER A 895 -13.06 -40.03 12.51
CA SER A 895 -11.89 -40.45 13.31
C SER A 895 -11.57 -39.41 14.37
N LEU A 896 -11.47 -39.85 15.63
CA LEU A 896 -11.00 -39.02 16.74
C LEU A 896 -9.72 -39.65 17.30
N ILE A 897 -8.55 -39.07 16.98
CA ILE A 897 -7.30 -39.49 17.61
C ILE A 897 -7.12 -38.68 18.90
N ALA A 898 -7.62 -39.20 20.01
CA ALA A 898 -7.23 -38.71 21.34
C ALA A 898 -5.83 -39.28 21.68
N ARG A 899 -4.92 -38.45 22.19
CA ARG A 899 -3.64 -38.94 22.72
C ARG A 899 -3.94 -40.01 23.79
N GLU A 900 -3.47 -41.23 23.50
CA GLU A 900 -3.45 -42.43 24.35
C GLU A 900 -4.62 -43.44 24.34
N GLN A 901 -5.61 -43.40 23.43
CA GLN A 901 -6.46 -44.59 23.17
C GLN A 901 -6.90 -44.71 21.71
N ILE A 902 -6.68 -45.89 21.12
CA ILE A 902 -7.12 -46.27 19.77
C ILE A 902 -8.60 -46.69 19.83
N ALA A 903 -9.45 -45.99 19.07
CA ALA A 903 -10.70 -46.55 18.57
C ALA A 903 -10.98 -45.94 17.18
N ALA A 904 -10.84 -46.73 16.13
CA ALA A 904 -11.38 -46.39 14.82
C ALA A 904 -12.88 -46.67 14.84
N GLY A 905 -13.71 -45.67 14.56
CA GLY A 905 -15.18 -45.79 14.50
C GLY A 905 -15.86 -44.42 14.37
N ARG A 906 -17.03 -44.37 13.72
CA ARG A 906 -17.81 -43.11 13.59
C ARG A 906 -18.35 -42.71 14.95
N VAL A 907 -18.12 -41.48 15.37
CA VAL A 907 -18.66 -40.93 16.64
C VAL A 907 -19.75 -39.93 16.33
N ARG A 908 -20.94 -40.12 16.91
CA ARG A 908 -22.09 -39.19 16.81
C ARG A 908 -22.40 -38.60 18.19
N MET A 909 -22.32 -37.28 18.33
CA MET A 909 -22.69 -36.56 19.54
C MET A 909 -24.06 -35.91 19.37
N ILE A 910 -25.03 -36.31 20.19
CA ILE A 910 -26.42 -35.80 20.15
C ILE A 910 -26.68 -35.02 21.43
N SER A 911 -27.22 -33.81 21.29
CA SER A 911 -27.69 -33.01 22.42
C SER A 911 -29.04 -33.56 22.90
N LEU A 912 -29.12 -33.95 24.18
CA LEU A 912 -30.37 -34.40 24.81
C LEU A 912 -31.14 -33.25 25.46
N SER A 913 -30.44 -32.16 25.80
CA SER A 913 -30.99 -30.90 26.32
C SER A 913 -29.89 -29.82 26.33
N ASP A 914 -30.24 -28.56 26.60
CA ASP A 914 -29.30 -27.42 26.75
C ASP A 914 -28.13 -27.68 27.73
N LYS A 915 -28.21 -28.73 28.56
CA LYS A 915 -27.19 -29.07 29.57
C LYS A 915 -26.70 -30.53 29.51
N GLN A 916 -27.15 -31.34 28.56
CA GLN A 916 -26.75 -32.76 28.47
C GLN A 916 -26.44 -33.17 27.04
N MET A 917 -25.27 -33.77 26.83
CA MET A 917 -24.88 -34.39 25.57
C MET A 917 -24.60 -35.89 25.77
N ALA A 918 -24.91 -36.69 24.76
CA ALA A 918 -24.55 -38.10 24.69
C ALA A 918 -23.69 -38.36 23.44
N ALA A 919 -22.59 -39.10 23.60
CA ALA A 919 -21.72 -39.53 22.51
C ALA A 919 -21.88 -41.03 22.25
N TRP A 920 -22.12 -41.39 21.00
CA TRP A 920 -22.23 -42.78 20.53
C TRP A 920 -21.00 -43.11 19.70
N ILE A 921 -20.35 -44.25 19.97
CA ILE A 921 -19.22 -44.77 19.19
C ILE A 921 -19.73 -45.97 18.40
N ILE A 922 -19.83 -45.86 17.08
CA ILE A 922 -20.30 -46.91 16.19
C ILE A 922 -19.09 -47.69 15.69
N ASN A 923 -19.07 -49.00 16.00
CA ASN A 923 -17.92 -49.87 15.80
C ASN A 923 -18.27 -51.01 14.82
N SER A 924 -18.79 -50.70 13.62
CA SER A 924 -18.81 -51.54 12.39
C SER A 924 -19.85 -51.08 11.33
N ASP A 925 -19.57 -51.37 10.05
CA ASP A 925 -20.32 -51.00 8.83
C ASP A 925 -21.64 -51.78 8.58
N SER A 926 -22.25 -52.42 9.58
CA SER A 926 -23.56 -53.06 9.38
C SER A 926 -24.68 -52.09 9.75
N GLU A 927 -25.55 -51.76 8.79
CA GLU A 927 -26.84 -51.12 9.01
C GLU A 927 -27.51 -51.70 10.26
N VAL A 928 -27.66 -50.87 11.29
CA VAL A 928 -28.65 -51.10 12.34
C VAL A 928 -29.69 -50.02 12.15
N ASP A 929 -30.80 -50.43 11.53
CA ASP A 929 -32.04 -49.65 11.50
C ASP A 929 -32.49 -49.44 12.96
N LEU A 930 -32.66 -48.18 13.37
CA LEU A 930 -33.15 -47.78 14.70
C LEU A 930 -34.36 -46.86 14.55
#